data_AF-A0A0F9TRA4-F1
#
_entry.id   AF-A0A0F9TRA4-F1
#
_cell.length_a   1.000
_cell.length_b   1.000
_cell.length_c   1.000
_cell.angle_alpha   90.00
_cell.angle_beta   90.00
_cell.angle_gamma   90.00
#
_symmetry.space_group_name_H-M   'P 1'
#
loop_
_entity.id
_entity.type
_entity.pdbx_description
1 polymer ?
#
loop_
_entity_poly.entity_id
_entity_poly.type
_entity_poly.pdbx_seq_one_letter_code
_entity_poly.pdbx_strand_id
1 'polypeptide(L)'
;MALDSNYPQYPEPVSNFTRPCFSPNVHLENFRLLRRVGFYALPKRTTAKIPHWDFWTKKNTKYLHSEEMAMEYQSRADVEGWCVVTGAMSNNLIVIDLDPSAMEAGGLDPATIYYMFQEICPTPFVLGTPGNGVHMYYLTPDELPLLNNINPPFAGVDIRGEGGQVVSLGGVNQYTGKSATKKGVADGHVAAYVTLPFGSYSKPGILNLELYKRLTAQPKRFQAGLSKTEIEWQTEQGRKNLEKYGRTSQNKKVIFTKEMLSYVLKDWDDHKEYDDWIRMWMSAHHAADGDKNIMNYIIEHPKVVFSDGRDGINAFRDKWGNHRQRPIGEVDENGNIIPVATVATLRTLAREAGWLSTTGYEITDFMLTDQIDETYISDWVKTLDEFPDLLLLMSQTGSGKTYALKTIWNRLGQPKTIILVPSIKLATSLHRELVNIHKLPAVLYRDLESGLILDREELIKAPILVSTLQTFAQKVWDNNMEQYGLVYVEESDQLIRDFARGGGGMHTSHVSPMQTRKGWACLRAAIERAGHVYFVDATMSRVTYDLVALYNSDRTLQVVRNTRITPKAPVRFLAKEEDAFYQIMSALIHDKKVVVVCDTAAKAMEVRETMKKLGLLGSKGKLSIVITGDTGSQPEVKMFMDDVNVGAAKYDLVCYNSVMGSGVSITDVEADVVVQISTFLPPSNNLQLLNRYRRQGLVYCYYRWGEELDKGSAEEVRTEAEARADREAELVSMKRRTRNDNAKARDAVASVAIGDVNQQERSARTYYMNLLKADGREVTMQLAEGIEDRLQRAVQGTRAARKKMLAQVAKTWRDTPPIDQERPAFEDYTPLQIAQGLMHAKIEKYLMGNIPLPEVARDEEVYDIVTQFERSIYPLTAYLQQDTALLEAEHWMADRTKALITLSNDITLVAVVGLTRYLFTDLYETLPPITLTERATKFLDELEKVSVDYDRVIFRAEQKYAAIPNRKRNGELVNDTPEKLAVAYSKVLLGRIGLAQRTKRTGDGGRDKTYYIANLKEAEIFCSWRLEDEFQLDQIVAYEDLVDKASREAFKSLSRETQDEVLDFMAQEKCDLGTALNIVQVEEDVW
;
A
#
# COMPACT_ATOMS: atom_id res chain seq x y z
N MET A 1 31.03 -12.81 0.33
CA MET A 1 31.99 -11.70 0.50
C MET A 1 33.29 -12.28 1.03
N ALA A 2 34.41 -12.05 0.34
CA ALA A 2 35.73 -12.35 0.91
C ALA A 2 36.05 -11.26 1.95
N LEU A 3 36.27 -11.65 3.21
CA LEU A 3 36.60 -10.74 4.30
C LEU A 3 38.03 -10.23 4.11
N ASP A 4 38.16 -8.92 3.93
CA ASP A 4 39.45 -8.22 3.92
C ASP A 4 40.09 -8.27 5.33
N SER A 5 41.39 -8.49 5.35
CA SER A 5 42.16 -9.22 6.37
C SER A 5 42.57 -8.48 7.68
N ASN A 6 41.74 -7.61 8.25
CA ASN A 6 42.16 -6.80 9.43
C ASN A 6 41.61 -7.24 10.79
N TYR A 7 40.83 -8.34 10.87
CA TYR A 7 40.28 -8.82 12.13
C TYR A 7 40.96 -10.12 12.60
N PRO A 8 41.05 -10.32 13.92
CA PRO A 8 41.35 -11.62 14.50
C PRO A 8 40.55 -12.75 13.81
N GLN A 9 41.21 -13.79 13.32
CA GLN A 9 40.52 -14.95 12.74
C GLN A 9 39.95 -15.85 13.83
N TYR A 10 38.84 -16.54 13.59
CA TYR A 10 38.41 -17.58 14.51
C TYR A 10 39.46 -18.71 14.54
N PRO A 11 39.95 -19.16 15.70
CA PRO A 11 40.99 -20.19 15.75
C PRO A 11 40.50 -21.52 15.20
N GLU A 12 41.34 -22.22 14.44
CA GLU A 12 41.04 -23.57 13.99
C GLU A 12 41.10 -24.57 15.17
N PRO A 13 40.18 -25.54 15.26
CA PRO A 13 40.22 -26.57 16.29
C PRO A 13 41.47 -27.45 16.16
N VAL A 14 42.25 -27.60 17.24
CA VAL A 14 43.43 -28.49 17.28
C VAL A 14 43.38 -29.34 18.55
N SER A 15 43.38 -30.66 18.40
CA SER A 15 43.47 -31.58 19.55
C SER A 15 44.95 -31.79 19.93
N ASN A 16 45.28 -31.56 21.20
CA ASN A 16 46.61 -31.74 21.77
C ASN A 16 46.53 -32.62 23.01
N PHE A 17 47.41 -33.61 23.11
CA PHE A 17 47.44 -34.56 24.24
C PHE A 17 48.64 -34.36 25.17
N THR A 18 49.57 -33.47 24.79
CA THR A 18 50.75 -33.15 25.60
C THR A 18 50.45 -31.95 26.48
N ARG A 19 50.60 -32.11 27.81
CA ARG A 19 50.43 -31.00 28.76
C ARG A 19 51.49 -29.92 28.50
N PRO A 20 51.09 -28.67 28.21
CA PRO A 20 52.02 -27.56 28.06
C PRO A 20 52.81 -27.32 29.36
N CYS A 21 54.12 -27.16 29.26
CA CYS A 21 54.97 -26.79 30.39
C CYS A 21 55.49 -25.37 30.17
N PHE A 22 55.11 -24.45 31.05
CA PHE A 22 55.52 -23.05 30.99
C PHE A 22 56.66 -22.78 31.96
N SER A 23 57.66 -22.03 31.52
CA SER A 23 58.74 -21.60 32.41
C SER A 23 58.24 -20.53 33.39
N PRO A 24 58.90 -20.35 34.56
CA PRO A 24 58.58 -19.25 35.47
C PRO A 24 58.59 -17.88 34.78
N ASN A 25 59.49 -17.66 33.81
CA ASN A 25 59.54 -16.42 33.04
C ASN A 25 58.27 -16.19 32.20
N VAL A 26 57.72 -17.23 31.58
CA VAL A 26 56.48 -17.13 30.81
C VAL A 26 55.28 -16.80 31.73
N HIS A 27 55.22 -17.39 32.92
CA HIS A 27 54.19 -17.04 33.89
C HIS A 27 54.31 -15.58 34.34
N LEU A 28 55.52 -15.09 34.59
CA LEU A 28 55.78 -13.69 34.96
C LEU A 28 55.40 -12.72 33.83
N GLU A 29 55.74 -13.04 32.58
CA GLU A 29 55.38 -12.24 31.41
C GLU A 29 53.88 -12.17 31.21
N ASN A 30 53.18 -13.30 31.35
CA ASN A 30 51.72 -13.34 31.31
C ASN A 30 51.09 -12.49 32.42
N PHE A 31 51.64 -12.55 33.63
CA PHE A 31 51.18 -11.72 34.74
C PHE A 31 51.34 -10.22 34.45
N ARG A 32 52.53 -9.83 33.97
CA ARG A 32 52.85 -8.46 33.56
C ARG A 32 51.93 -7.96 32.45
N LEU A 33 51.63 -8.79 31.47
CA LEU A 33 50.73 -8.45 30.38
C LEU A 33 49.32 -8.13 30.90
N LEU A 34 48.76 -9.01 31.74
CA LEU A 34 47.43 -8.81 32.32
C LEU A 34 47.39 -7.57 33.22
N ARG A 35 48.40 -7.35 34.07
CA ARG A 35 48.48 -6.16 34.93
C ARG A 35 48.63 -4.86 34.14
N ARG A 36 49.40 -4.87 33.05
CA ARG A 36 49.63 -3.69 32.20
C ARG A 36 48.34 -3.17 31.55
N VAL A 37 47.43 -4.06 31.18
CA VAL A 37 46.12 -3.68 30.60
C VAL A 37 45.07 -3.36 31.66
N GLY A 38 45.45 -3.30 32.94
CA GLY A 38 44.58 -2.93 34.05
C GLY A 38 43.78 -4.09 34.64
N PHE A 39 44.11 -5.34 34.33
CA PHE A 39 43.41 -6.49 34.89
C PHE A 39 43.94 -6.89 36.27
N TYR A 40 43.03 -7.35 37.11
CA TYR A 40 43.36 -7.97 38.38
C TYR A 40 43.51 -9.49 38.20
N ALA A 41 44.77 -9.92 38.04
CA ALA A 41 45.14 -11.31 37.85
C ALA A 41 45.38 -12.03 39.18
N LEU A 42 44.93 -13.28 39.28
CA LEU A 42 45.08 -14.16 40.45
C LEU A 42 45.64 -15.53 40.04
N PRO A 43 46.43 -16.21 40.89
CA PRO A 43 46.93 -17.55 40.57
C PRO A 43 45.77 -18.54 40.43
N LYS A 44 45.74 -19.31 39.34
CA LYS A 44 44.75 -20.36 39.07
C LYS A 44 45.17 -21.66 39.75
N ARG A 45 44.20 -22.41 40.28
CA ARG A 45 44.46 -23.77 40.79
C ARG A 45 44.77 -24.76 39.66
N THR A 46 45.74 -25.65 39.86
CA THR A 46 46.09 -26.70 38.88
C THR A 46 44.88 -27.57 38.52
N THR A 47 44.06 -27.93 39.51
CA THR A 47 42.97 -28.90 39.37
C THR A 47 41.59 -28.29 39.06
N ALA A 48 41.44 -26.96 39.05
CA ALA A 48 40.14 -26.32 38.91
C ALA A 48 40.20 -25.00 38.14
N LYS A 49 39.10 -24.66 37.45
CA LYS A 49 38.94 -23.39 36.70
C LYS A 49 38.59 -22.19 37.59
N ILE A 50 39.23 -22.07 38.75
CA ILE A 50 39.00 -21.01 39.74
C ILE A 50 40.33 -20.51 40.34
N PRO A 51 40.35 -19.30 40.93
CA PRO A 51 41.55 -18.81 41.58
C PRO A 51 41.88 -19.58 42.87
N HIS A 52 43.14 -19.52 43.29
CA HIS A 52 43.64 -20.11 44.52
C HIS A 52 42.87 -19.58 45.74
N TRP A 53 42.56 -20.45 46.72
CA TRP A 53 41.65 -20.14 47.84
C TRP A 53 42.10 -18.94 48.67
N ASP A 54 43.41 -18.71 48.79
CA ASP A 54 43.96 -17.55 49.49
C ASP A 54 43.42 -16.21 48.96
N PHE A 55 43.03 -16.15 47.68
CA PHE A 55 42.54 -14.95 47.01
C PHE A 55 41.06 -15.04 46.60
N TRP A 56 40.39 -16.16 46.87
CA TRP A 56 39.02 -16.41 46.39
C TRP A 56 38.19 -17.24 47.38
N THR A 57 37.96 -16.67 48.56
CA THR A 57 37.08 -17.21 49.61
C THR A 57 36.22 -16.12 50.27
N LYS A 58 35.04 -16.49 50.80
CA LYS A 58 34.05 -15.57 51.40
C LYS A 58 34.44 -14.98 52.76
N LYS A 59 35.51 -15.44 53.42
CA LYS A 59 35.78 -15.15 54.84
C LYS A 59 37.13 -14.49 55.15
N ASN A 60 38.09 -14.43 54.22
CA ASN A 60 39.37 -13.69 54.36
C ASN A 60 40.14 -13.72 53.03
N THR A 61 39.91 -12.72 52.18
CA THR A 61 40.56 -12.62 50.85
C THR A 61 41.91 -11.90 50.97
N LYS A 62 43.03 -12.56 50.66
CA LYS A 62 44.31 -11.89 50.50
C LYS A 62 44.32 -11.06 49.20
N TYR A 63 45.11 -10.00 49.15
CA TYR A 63 45.33 -9.22 47.94
C TYR A 63 46.68 -9.57 47.30
N LEU A 64 46.66 -9.91 46.01
CA LEU A 64 47.88 -10.12 45.25
C LEU A 64 48.39 -8.76 44.77
N HIS A 65 49.49 -8.27 45.36
CA HIS A 65 49.93 -6.89 45.23
C HIS A 65 51.33 -6.72 44.63
N SER A 66 52.11 -7.80 44.46
CA SER A 66 53.46 -7.73 43.88
C SER A 66 53.75 -8.89 42.92
N GLU A 67 54.74 -8.70 42.04
CA GLU A 67 55.23 -9.74 41.13
C GLU A 67 55.94 -10.87 41.89
N GLU A 68 56.66 -10.55 42.97
CA GLU A 68 57.35 -11.54 43.81
C GLU A 68 56.35 -12.51 44.43
N MET A 69 55.24 -11.98 44.96
CA MET A 69 54.16 -12.80 45.51
C MET A 69 53.50 -13.64 44.41
N ALA A 70 53.27 -13.05 43.24
CA ALA A 70 52.69 -13.77 42.11
C ALA A 70 53.57 -14.98 41.70
N MET A 71 54.88 -14.79 41.65
CA MET A 71 55.82 -15.86 41.28
C MET A 71 56.05 -16.88 42.39
N GLU A 72 55.99 -16.48 43.66
CA GLU A 72 55.98 -17.43 44.79
C GLU A 72 54.82 -18.42 44.62
N TYR A 73 53.62 -17.93 44.28
CA TYR A 73 52.47 -18.81 44.07
C TYR A 73 52.60 -19.68 42.82
N GLN A 74 53.15 -19.18 41.71
CA GLN A 74 53.38 -20.01 40.51
C GLN A 74 54.44 -21.10 40.71
N SER A 75 55.30 -20.98 41.73
CA SER A 75 56.24 -22.04 42.08
C SER A 75 55.60 -23.21 42.83
N ARG A 76 54.33 -23.09 43.25
CA ARG A 76 53.61 -24.12 44.00
C ARG A 76 53.00 -25.17 43.06
N ALA A 77 53.01 -26.43 43.49
CA ALA A 77 52.49 -27.55 42.70
C ALA A 77 50.96 -27.51 42.45
N ASP A 78 50.23 -26.76 43.28
CA ASP A 78 48.76 -26.62 43.22
C ASP A 78 48.30 -25.38 42.45
N VAL A 79 49.22 -24.61 41.87
CA VAL A 79 48.95 -23.45 41.02
C VAL A 79 49.50 -23.67 39.61
N GLU A 80 48.71 -23.30 38.59
CA GLU A 80 49.15 -23.36 37.20
C GLU A 80 48.40 -22.30 36.38
N GLY A 81 49.10 -21.20 36.09
CA GLY A 81 48.58 -20.10 35.27
C GLY A 81 47.72 -19.10 36.03
N TRP A 82 46.98 -18.27 35.29
CA TRP A 82 46.29 -17.11 35.84
C TRP A 82 44.77 -17.14 35.61
N CYS A 83 44.03 -16.57 36.55
CA CYS A 83 42.64 -16.14 36.40
C CYS A 83 42.60 -14.61 36.37
N VAL A 84 41.63 -14.04 35.67
CA VAL A 84 41.33 -12.60 35.68
C VAL A 84 39.97 -12.40 36.34
N VAL A 85 39.91 -11.51 37.32
CA VAL A 85 38.65 -11.07 37.94
C VAL A 85 37.94 -10.13 36.97
N THR A 86 36.65 -10.36 36.70
CA THR A 86 35.84 -9.49 35.83
C THR A 86 35.09 -8.45 36.66
N GLY A 87 34.69 -7.35 36.04
CA GLY A 87 34.00 -6.25 36.67
C GLY A 87 34.89 -5.09 37.12
N ALA A 88 34.45 -4.35 38.12
CA ALA A 88 35.04 -3.09 38.58
C ALA A 88 36.53 -3.23 38.99
N MET A 89 36.92 -4.38 39.58
CA MET A 89 38.31 -4.63 39.99
C MET A 89 39.30 -4.68 38.82
N SER A 90 38.82 -4.89 37.59
CA SER A 90 39.63 -4.91 36.37
C SER A 90 39.18 -3.82 35.40
N ASN A 91 38.88 -2.62 35.91
CA ASN A 91 38.45 -1.46 35.12
C ASN A 91 37.16 -1.70 34.30
N ASN A 92 36.08 -2.17 34.95
CA ASN A 92 34.79 -2.45 34.32
C ASN A 92 34.87 -3.51 33.19
N LEU A 93 35.75 -4.50 33.35
CA LEU A 93 35.97 -5.56 32.38
C LEU A 93 34.78 -6.53 32.29
N ILE A 94 34.35 -6.83 31.08
CA ILE A 94 33.54 -8.00 30.77
C ILE A 94 34.28 -8.93 29.80
N VAL A 95 33.97 -10.22 29.85
CA VAL A 95 34.50 -11.23 28.93
C VAL A 95 33.36 -12.01 28.31
N ILE A 96 33.36 -12.11 26.99
CA ILE A 96 32.44 -12.98 26.22
C ILE A 96 33.18 -14.29 25.96
N ASP A 97 32.64 -15.39 26.46
CA ASP A 97 33.17 -16.76 26.31
C ASP A 97 32.32 -17.51 25.27
N LEU A 98 32.94 -17.91 24.17
CA LEU A 98 32.31 -18.69 23.10
C LEU A 98 32.69 -20.16 23.25
N ASP A 99 31.69 -21.03 23.43
CA ASP A 99 31.82 -22.49 23.57
C ASP A 99 31.35 -23.20 22.29
N PRO A 100 32.26 -23.55 21.35
CA PRO A 100 31.89 -24.02 20.02
C PRO A 100 30.94 -25.21 20.04
N SER A 101 31.22 -26.21 20.87
CA SER A 101 30.40 -27.42 20.96
C SER A 101 28.97 -27.13 21.44
N ALA A 102 28.79 -26.17 22.35
CA ALA A 102 27.47 -25.76 22.81
C ALA A 102 26.73 -24.88 21.80
N MET A 103 27.45 -24.12 20.98
CA MET A 103 26.91 -23.31 19.89
C MET A 103 26.44 -24.19 18.72
N GLU A 104 27.27 -25.15 18.30
CA GLU A 104 26.94 -26.11 17.24
C GLU A 104 25.72 -26.98 17.62
N ALA A 105 25.66 -27.45 18.87
CA ALA A 105 24.49 -28.17 19.39
C ALA A 105 23.22 -27.31 19.42
N GLY A 106 23.35 -25.98 19.41
CA GLY A 106 22.27 -25.01 19.29
C GLY A 106 21.99 -24.55 17.86
N GLY A 107 22.63 -25.14 16.85
CA GLY A 107 22.48 -24.80 15.43
C GLY A 107 23.19 -23.50 15.01
N LEU A 108 24.15 -23.01 15.79
CA LEU A 108 24.91 -21.79 15.49
C LEU A 108 26.32 -22.15 15.02
N ASP A 109 26.81 -21.45 13.99
CA ASP A 109 28.21 -21.51 13.58
C ASP A 109 29.09 -20.58 14.45
N PRO A 110 30.06 -21.12 15.22
CA PRO A 110 30.92 -20.32 16.10
C PRO A 110 31.70 -19.22 15.37
N ALA A 111 32.17 -19.49 14.15
CA ALA A 111 32.93 -18.52 13.37
C ALA A 111 32.03 -17.33 12.95
N THR A 112 30.83 -17.61 12.46
CA THR A 112 29.85 -16.57 12.11
C THR A 112 29.51 -15.67 13.30
N ILE A 113 29.25 -16.24 14.48
CA ILE A 113 28.91 -15.44 15.68
C ILE A 113 30.10 -14.61 16.14
N TYR A 114 31.31 -15.17 16.10
CA TYR A 114 32.53 -14.44 16.41
C TYR A 114 32.77 -13.27 15.47
N TYR A 115 32.65 -13.47 14.15
CA TYR A 115 32.82 -12.40 13.17
C TYR A 115 31.73 -11.34 13.30
N MET A 116 30.49 -11.74 13.59
CA MET A 116 29.40 -10.80 13.90
C MET A 116 29.77 -9.91 15.11
N PHE A 117 30.28 -10.49 16.21
CA PHE A 117 30.68 -9.67 17.37
C PHE A 117 31.88 -8.77 17.06
N GLN A 118 32.88 -9.26 16.33
CA GLN A 118 34.03 -8.46 15.91
C GLN A 118 33.65 -7.34 14.94
N GLU A 119 32.65 -7.54 14.06
CA GLU A 119 32.15 -6.51 13.15
C GLU A 119 31.41 -5.41 13.90
N ILE A 120 30.59 -5.78 14.88
CA ILE A 120 29.82 -4.81 15.67
C ILE A 120 30.73 -4.00 16.59
N CYS A 121 31.62 -4.68 17.30
CA CYS A 121 32.48 -4.05 18.29
C CYS A 121 33.82 -4.79 18.32
N PRO A 122 34.81 -4.36 17.51
CA PRO A 122 36.09 -5.04 17.44
C PRO A 122 36.83 -5.05 18.80
N THR A 123 37.47 -6.17 19.14
CA THR A 123 38.45 -6.25 20.23
C THR A 123 39.73 -6.96 19.81
N PRO A 124 40.91 -6.35 20.01
CA PRO A 124 42.19 -6.97 19.72
C PRO A 124 42.70 -7.88 20.85
N PHE A 125 41.93 -8.03 21.94
CA PHE A 125 42.30 -8.84 23.10
C PHE A 125 41.42 -10.10 23.14
N VAL A 126 41.76 -11.08 22.31
CA VAL A 126 41.05 -12.36 22.18
C VAL A 126 41.99 -13.51 22.56
N LEU A 127 41.58 -14.39 23.46
CA LEU A 127 42.37 -15.58 23.83
C LEU A 127 41.70 -16.84 23.30
N GLY A 128 42.50 -17.77 22.77
CA GLY A 128 42.04 -19.11 22.47
C GLY A 128 41.86 -19.91 23.76
N THR A 129 40.73 -20.62 23.90
CA THR A 129 40.46 -21.45 25.08
C THR A 129 40.91 -22.90 24.83
N PRO A 130 41.20 -23.66 25.90
CA PRO A 130 41.55 -25.08 25.77
C PRO A 130 40.47 -25.97 25.11
N GLY A 131 39.23 -25.50 24.98
CA GLY A 131 38.11 -26.23 24.36
C GLY A 131 37.82 -25.79 22.92
N ASN A 132 38.82 -25.25 22.21
CA ASN A 132 38.71 -24.70 20.85
C ASN A 132 37.76 -23.49 20.71
N GLY A 133 37.39 -22.86 21.82
CA GLY A 133 36.60 -21.62 21.86
C GLY A 133 37.46 -20.37 21.97
N VAL A 134 36.83 -19.23 22.23
CA VAL A 134 37.53 -17.95 22.46
C VAL A 134 36.96 -17.16 23.63
N HIS A 135 37.83 -16.44 24.33
CA HIS A 135 37.47 -15.37 25.26
C HIS A 135 37.73 -14.01 24.59
N MET A 136 36.71 -13.17 24.46
CA MET A 136 36.81 -11.81 23.93
C MET A 136 36.67 -10.79 25.07
N TYR A 137 37.67 -9.92 25.26
CA TYR A 137 37.74 -9.00 26.41
C TYR A 137 37.30 -7.58 26.02
N TYR A 138 36.42 -6.97 26.82
CA TYR A 138 35.93 -5.60 26.61
C TYR A 138 35.87 -4.80 27.92
N LEU A 139 36.23 -3.52 27.86
CA LEU A 139 35.95 -2.57 28.94
C LEU A 139 34.57 -1.96 28.71
N THR A 140 33.77 -1.90 29.77
CA THR A 140 32.46 -1.25 29.74
C THR A 140 32.63 0.25 30.00
N PRO A 141 32.21 1.15 29.11
CA PRO A 141 32.27 2.59 29.35
C PRO A 141 31.33 2.99 30.50
N ASP A 142 31.65 4.07 31.21
CA ASP A 142 30.90 4.53 32.40
C ASP A 142 29.42 4.85 32.11
N GLU A 143 29.08 5.11 30.85
CA GLU A 143 27.73 5.39 30.35
C GLU A 143 26.83 4.14 30.29
N LEU A 144 27.42 2.93 30.29
CA LEU A 144 26.70 1.66 30.23
C LEU A 144 26.73 0.97 31.60
N PRO A 145 25.60 0.40 32.06
CA PRO A 145 25.59 -0.41 33.27
C PRO A 145 26.55 -1.61 33.12
N LEU A 146 27.41 -1.84 34.11
CA LEU A 146 28.29 -2.99 34.11
C LEU A 146 27.46 -4.29 34.20
N LEU A 147 27.68 -5.22 33.27
CA LEU A 147 26.94 -6.47 33.22
C LEU A 147 27.34 -7.39 34.38
N ASN A 148 26.37 -8.12 34.92
CA ASN A 148 26.62 -9.28 35.77
C ASN A 148 26.96 -10.51 34.91
N ASN A 149 27.30 -11.64 35.54
CA ASN A 149 27.36 -12.92 34.84
C ASN A 149 25.98 -13.29 34.28
N ILE A 150 25.84 -13.36 32.96
CA ILE A 150 24.58 -13.65 32.26
C ILE A 150 24.82 -14.58 31.07
N ASN A 151 23.77 -15.26 30.64
CA ASN A 151 23.76 -16.07 29.41
C ASN A 151 23.01 -15.30 28.32
N PRO A 152 23.69 -14.78 27.28
CA PRO A 152 23.07 -14.10 26.15
C PRO A 152 22.10 -14.99 25.36
N PRO A 153 21.35 -14.43 24.38
CA PRO A 153 20.39 -15.19 23.58
C PRO A 153 21.05 -16.10 22.52
N PHE A 154 22.37 -16.27 22.58
CA PHE A 154 23.14 -17.15 21.72
C PHE A 154 23.51 -18.41 22.51
N ALA A 155 22.99 -19.57 22.11
CA ALA A 155 23.33 -20.83 22.76
C ALA A 155 24.85 -21.05 22.70
N GLY A 156 25.48 -21.39 23.83
CA GLY A 156 26.94 -21.58 23.91
C GLY A 156 27.77 -20.30 24.02
N VAL A 157 27.13 -19.14 24.23
CA VAL A 157 27.81 -17.89 24.60
C VAL A 157 27.54 -17.61 26.08
N ASP A 158 28.59 -17.27 26.84
CA ASP A 158 28.50 -16.86 28.24
C ASP A 158 29.13 -15.47 28.42
N ILE A 159 28.55 -14.61 29.26
CA ILE A 159 29.17 -13.36 29.69
C ILE A 159 29.66 -13.46 31.13
N ARG A 160 30.90 -13.05 31.33
CA ARG A 160 31.54 -12.94 32.64
C ARG A 160 31.72 -11.45 32.96
N GLY A 161 31.00 -10.99 33.98
CA GLY A 161 30.87 -9.58 34.33
C GLY A 161 31.16 -9.33 35.82
N GLU A 162 30.48 -8.38 36.44
CA GLU A 162 30.68 -8.00 37.84
C GLU A 162 30.60 -9.22 38.79
N GLY A 163 31.57 -9.30 39.71
CA GLY A 163 31.71 -10.42 40.66
C GLY A 163 32.12 -11.77 40.04
N GLY A 164 32.46 -11.80 38.75
CA GLY A 164 32.90 -12.99 38.01
C GLY A 164 34.42 -13.15 37.94
N GLN A 165 34.85 -14.25 37.29
CA GLN A 165 36.24 -14.48 36.89
C GLN A 165 36.31 -15.38 35.66
N VAL A 166 37.40 -15.27 34.91
CA VAL A 166 37.75 -16.19 33.82
C VAL A 166 39.16 -16.74 34.02
N VAL A 167 39.39 -17.97 33.57
CA VAL A 167 40.76 -18.45 33.38
C VAL A 167 41.37 -17.71 32.19
N SER A 168 42.65 -17.36 32.31
CA SER A 168 43.42 -16.60 31.34
C SER A 168 44.79 -17.24 31.10
N LEU A 169 45.71 -16.46 30.54
CA LEU A 169 47.02 -16.88 30.03
C LEU A 169 47.80 -17.80 30.98
N GLY A 170 48.44 -18.82 30.40
CA GLY A 170 49.23 -19.82 31.11
C GLY A 170 48.40 -20.82 31.93
N GLY A 171 47.08 -20.67 31.99
CA GLY A 171 46.19 -21.65 32.61
C GLY A 171 46.03 -22.87 31.71
N VAL A 172 46.30 -24.07 32.25
CA VAL A 172 46.11 -25.35 31.54
C VAL A 172 44.85 -26.04 32.04
N ASN A 173 44.11 -26.67 31.13
CA ASN A 173 42.99 -27.55 31.45
C ASN A 173 43.11 -28.88 30.72
N GLN A 174 42.75 -29.96 31.41
CA GLN A 174 42.61 -31.30 30.85
C GLN A 174 41.13 -31.69 30.84
N TYR A 175 40.67 -32.28 29.75
CA TYR A 175 39.31 -32.78 29.59
C TYR A 175 39.32 -34.30 29.49
N THR A 176 38.56 -34.96 30.36
CA THR A 176 38.40 -36.43 30.36
C THR A 176 36.94 -36.85 30.47
N GLY A 177 36.63 -38.04 29.94
CA GLY A 177 35.31 -38.66 29.93
C GLY A 177 34.21 -37.70 29.46
N LYS A 178 33.16 -37.57 30.28
CA LYS A 178 31.99 -36.71 29.99
C LYS A 178 32.35 -35.24 29.73
N SER A 179 33.45 -34.74 30.31
CA SER A 179 33.87 -33.34 30.11
C SER A 179 34.51 -33.10 28.74
N ALA A 180 35.18 -34.11 28.17
CA ALA A 180 35.71 -34.08 26.81
C ALA A 180 34.57 -34.15 25.78
N THR A 181 33.63 -35.08 25.98
CA THR A 181 32.43 -35.21 25.14
C THR A 181 31.61 -33.91 25.12
N LYS A 182 31.39 -33.27 26.28
CA LYS A 182 30.64 -32.01 26.37
C LYS A 182 31.30 -30.86 25.60
N LYS A 183 32.62 -30.91 25.41
CA LYS A 183 33.40 -29.86 24.77
C LYS A 183 33.76 -30.16 23.31
N GLY A 184 33.29 -31.28 22.76
CA GLY A 184 33.61 -31.69 21.39
C GLY A 184 35.10 -31.97 21.17
N VAL A 185 35.83 -32.36 22.21
CA VAL A 185 37.27 -32.69 22.15
C VAL A 185 37.51 -34.15 22.52
N ALA A 186 38.66 -34.69 22.11
CA ALA A 186 39.06 -36.06 22.42
C ALA A 186 39.26 -36.28 23.93
N ASP A 187 39.00 -37.51 24.41
CA ASP A 187 39.27 -37.90 25.79
C ASP A 187 40.77 -37.80 26.09
N GLY A 188 41.13 -37.10 27.16
CA GLY A 188 42.53 -36.79 27.50
C GLY A 188 43.09 -35.53 26.84
N HIS A 189 42.29 -34.73 26.12
CA HIS A 189 42.73 -33.45 25.53
C HIS A 189 43.24 -32.48 26.61
N VAL A 190 44.44 -31.93 26.40
CA VAL A 190 45.09 -30.96 27.30
C VAL A 190 45.58 -29.76 26.50
N ALA A 191 45.13 -28.57 26.88
CA ALA A 191 45.55 -27.33 26.23
C ALA A 191 45.58 -26.15 27.22
N ALA A 192 46.32 -25.11 26.84
CA ALA A 192 46.44 -23.87 27.60
C ALA A 192 45.59 -22.76 26.98
N TYR A 193 45.25 -21.75 27.79
CA TYR A 193 44.78 -20.47 27.26
C TYR A 193 45.96 -19.73 26.64
N VAL A 194 45.82 -19.37 25.36
CA VAL A 194 46.90 -18.80 24.55
C VAL A 194 46.48 -17.50 23.89
N THR A 195 47.44 -16.62 23.67
CA THR A 195 47.31 -15.51 22.74
C THR A 195 47.22 -16.05 21.31
N LEU A 196 46.36 -15.45 20.52
CA LEU A 196 46.23 -15.69 19.10
C LEU A 196 47.18 -14.75 18.32
N PRO A 197 47.78 -15.18 17.19
CA PRO A 197 48.86 -14.44 16.52
C PRO A 197 48.51 -13.02 16.07
N PHE A 198 47.22 -12.73 15.89
CA PHE A 198 46.67 -11.49 15.34
C PHE A 198 46.18 -10.49 16.41
N GLY A 199 46.23 -10.84 17.70
CA GLY A 199 45.86 -9.90 18.76
C GLY A 199 47.00 -8.93 19.09
N SER A 200 46.69 -7.64 19.31
CA SER A 200 47.71 -6.65 19.73
C SER A 200 47.99 -6.70 21.24
N TYR A 201 47.06 -7.24 22.03
CA TYR A 201 47.09 -7.40 23.50
C TYR A 201 47.54 -6.16 24.30
N SER A 202 47.55 -4.98 23.67
CA SER A 202 48.00 -3.72 24.25
C SER A 202 46.91 -3.05 25.09
N LYS A 203 45.65 -3.27 24.73
CA LYS A 203 44.45 -2.89 25.47
C LYS A 203 43.24 -3.73 25.02
N PRO A 204 42.21 -3.92 25.86
CA PRO A 204 40.94 -4.52 25.44
C PRO A 204 40.13 -3.54 24.57
N GLY A 205 39.14 -4.06 23.84
CA GLY A 205 38.15 -3.21 23.15
C GLY A 205 37.25 -2.46 24.13
N ILE A 206 36.59 -1.39 23.69
CA ILE A 206 35.57 -0.68 24.47
C ILE A 206 34.22 -1.13 23.97
N LEU A 207 33.37 -1.65 24.86
CA LEU A 207 32.06 -2.16 24.51
C LEU A 207 31.15 -1.03 24.03
N ASN A 208 30.56 -1.18 22.84
CA ASN A 208 29.57 -0.23 22.32
C ASN A 208 28.13 -0.62 22.68
N LEU A 209 27.22 0.35 22.56
CA LEU A 209 25.81 0.19 22.90
C LEU A 209 25.11 -0.91 22.07
N GLU A 210 25.51 -1.10 20.82
CA GLU A 210 24.89 -2.09 19.93
C GLU A 210 25.22 -3.52 20.39
N LEU A 211 26.50 -3.83 20.62
CA LEU A 211 26.88 -5.13 21.16
C LEU A 211 26.28 -5.35 22.55
N TYR A 212 26.31 -4.31 23.41
CA TYR A 212 25.69 -4.36 24.75
C TYR A 212 24.21 -4.77 24.70
N LYS A 213 23.42 -4.18 23.78
CA LYS A 213 21.99 -4.52 23.61
C LYS A 213 21.80 -5.96 23.13
N ARG A 214 22.63 -6.44 22.21
CA ARG A 214 22.55 -7.84 21.73
C ARG A 214 22.90 -8.86 22.80
N LEU A 215 23.89 -8.53 23.63
CA LEU A 215 24.34 -9.36 24.75
C LEU A 215 23.33 -9.42 25.90
N THR A 216 22.53 -8.37 26.09
CA THR A 216 21.53 -8.25 27.18
C THR A 216 20.10 -8.58 26.76
N ALA A 217 19.85 -8.82 25.47
CA ALA A 217 18.57 -9.29 25.00
C ALA A 217 18.26 -10.66 25.65
N GLN A 218 17.09 -10.78 26.29
CA GLN A 218 16.79 -11.99 27.09
C GLN A 218 16.83 -13.27 26.24
N PRO A 219 17.44 -14.37 26.77
CA PRO A 219 17.57 -15.64 26.06
C PRO A 219 16.21 -16.30 25.86
N LYS A 220 15.72 -16.17 24.63
CA LYS A 220 14.48 -16.78 24.13
C LYS A 220 14.70 -18.26 23.76
N ARG A 221 14.90 -19.14 24.75
CA ARG A 221 14.63 -20.58 24.53
C ARG A 221 13.12 -20.77 24.54
N PHE A 222 12.60 -21.41 23.48
CA PHE A 222 11.20 -21.39 23.00
C PHE A 222 10.77 -20.19 22.11
N GLN A 223 11.62 -19.74 21.17
CA GLN A 223 11.16 -18.88 20.06
C GLN A 223 11.55 -19.36 18.64
N ALA A 224 11.59 -20.67 18.40
CA ALA A 224 11.50 -21.17 17.03
C ALA A 224 10.05 -21.06 16.47
N GLY A 225 9.07 -20.67 17.28
CA GLY A 225 7.66 -20.49 16.86
C GLY A 225 6.96 -19.21 17.35
N LEU A 226 7.66 -18.29 18.02
CA LEU A 226 7.13 -16.97 18.40
C LEU A 226 7.76 -15.88 17.50
N SER A 227 7.76 -16.14 16.19
CA SER A 227 8.26 -15.24 15.15
C SER A 227 7.17 -14.26 14.73
N LYS A 228 7.44 -12.94 14.79
CA LYS A 228 6.64 -11.81 14.24
C LYS A 228 5.17 -11.66 14.67
N THR A 229 4.51 -12.70 15.16
CA THR A 229 3.11 -12.71 15.59
C THR A 229 2.87 -11.79 16.80
N GLU A 230 3.84 -11.74 17.72
CA GLU A 230 3.83 -10.81 18.86
C GLU A 230 4.03 -9.36 18.41
N ILE A 231 4.71 -9.09 17.29
CA ILE A 231 4.92 -7.73 16.76
C ILE A 231 3.59 -7.13 16.31
N GLU A 232 2.73 -7.90 15.64
CA GLU A 232 1.42 -7.39 15.24
C GLU A 232 0.57 -7.07 16.49
N TRP A 233 0.51 -7.95 17.48
CA TRP A 233 -0.24 -7.68 18.72
C TRP A 233 0.36 -6.57 19.60
N GLN A 234 1.68 -6.35 19.56
CA GLN A 234 2.36 -5.35 20.38
C GLN A 234 2.30 -3.94 19.77
N THR A 235 2.14 -3.82 18.45
CA THR A 235 1.94 -2.51 17.80
C THR A 235 0.52 -2.01 18.01
N GLU A 236 0.35 -0.70 18.24
CA GLU A 236 -0.98 -0.09 18.33
C GLU A 236 -1.82 -0.36 17.07
N GLN A 237 -1.18 -0.35 15.89
CA GLN A 237 -1.88 -0.62 14.64
C GLN A 237 -2.32 -2.08 14.53
N GLY A 238 -1.47 -3.05 14.84
CA GLY A 238 -1.87 -4.44 14.71
C GLY A 238 -2.99 -4.81 15.70
N ARG A 239 -3.03 -4.19 16.89
CA ARG A 239 -4.23 -4.26 17.77
C ARG A 239 -5.48 -3.70 17.11
N LYS A 240 -5.41 -2.49 16.51
CA LYS A 240 -6.53 -1.90 15.76
C LYS A 240 -6.99 -2.80 14.60
N ASN A 241 -6.06 -3.41 13.87
CA ASN A 241 -6.38 -4.30 12.76
C ASN A 241 -7.08 -5.59 13.24
N LEU A 242 -6.63 -6.18 14.34
CA LEU A 242 -7.25 -7.37 14.93
C LEU A 242 -8.61 -7.07 15.57
N GLU A 243 -8.77 -5.92 16.22
CA GLU A 243 -10.08 -5.44 16.69
C GLU A 243 -11.06 -5.24 15.54
N LYS A 244 -10.59 -4.69 14.41
CA LYS A 244 -11.39 -4.53 13.20
C LYS A 244 -11.79 -5.88 12.62
N TYR A 245 -10.84 -6.81 12.49
CA TYR A 245 -11.10 -8.18 12.03
C TYR A 245 -12.12 -8.92 12.93
N GLY A 246 -12.04 -8.72 14.25
CA GLY A 246 -13.01 -9.28 15.19
C GLY A 246 -14.45 -8.80 14.99
N ARG A 247 -14.63 -7.62 14.36
CA ARG A 247 -15.95 -7.05 14.01
C ARG A 247 -16.40 -7.41 12.59
N THR A 248 -15.55 -8.05 11.80
CA THR A 248 -15.87 -8.50 10.44
C THR A 248 -16.88 -9.65 10.48
N SER A 249 -17.79 -9.69 9.50
CA SER A 249 -18.79 -10.76 9.41
C SER A 249 -18.16 -12.13 9.20
N GLN A 250 -18.84 -13.19 9.67
CA GLN A 250 -18.33 -14.56 9.59
C GLN A 250 -18.01 -14.98 8.14
N ASN A 251 -18.88 -14.65 7.18
CA ASN A 251 -18.64 -14.95 5.76
C ASN A 251 -17.34 -14.32 5.24
N LYS A 252 -17.05 -13.07 5.62
CA LYS A 252 -15.81 -12.39 5.26
C LYS A 252 -14.59 -12.99 5.96
N LYS A 253 -14.71 -13.39 7.23
CA LYS A 253 -13.64 -14.11 7.94
C LYS A 253 -13.29 -15.41 7.21
N VAL A 254 -14.28 -16.16 6.75
CA VAL A 254 -14.06 -17.37 5.94
C VAL A 254 -13.33 -17.05 4.64
N ILE A 255 -13.76 -16.03 3.90
CA ILE A 255 -13.10 -15.59 2.66
C ILE A 255 -11.63 -15.24 2.91
N PHE A 256 -11.34 -14.38 3.89
CA PHE A 256 -9.97 -13.99 4.22
C PHE A 256 -9.12 -15.16 4.71
N THR A 257 -9.71 -16.08 5.47
CA THR A 257 -9.00 -17.28 5.95
C THR A 257 -8.62 -18.19 4.80
N LYS A 258 -9.53 -18.43 3.84
CA LYS A 258 -9.20 -19.17 2.60
C LYS A 258 -8.13 -18.46 1.79
N GLU A 259 -8.23 -17.13 1.65
CA GLU A 259 -7.23 -16.33 0.94
C GLU A 259 -5.86 -16.48 1.59
N MET A 260 -5.74 -16.24 2.89
CA MET A 260 -4.48 -16.42 3.64
C MET A 260 -3.93 -17.84 3.48
N LEU A 261 -4.79 -18.86 3.64
CA LEU A 261 -4.40 -20.25 3.45
C LEU A 261 -3.92 -20.54 2.03
N SER A 262 -4.49 -19.91 1.01
CA SER A 262 -4.06 -20.11 -0.38
C SER A 262 -2.62 -19.65 -0.60
N TYR A 263 -2.17 -18.58 0.08
CA TYR A 263 -0.77 -18.16 0.05
C TYR A 263 0.10 -19.10 0.88
N VAL A 264 -0.33 -19.42 2.11
CA VAL A 264 0.40 -20.30 3.01
C VAL A 264 0.63 -21.68 2.39
N LEU A 265 -0.43 -22.32 1.87
CA LEU A 265 -0.41 -23.68 1.33
C LEU A 265 0.21 -23.78 -0.06
N LYS A 266 0.33 -22.67 -0.80
CA LYS A 266 0.97 -22.66 -2.13
C LYS A 266 2.45 -23.04 -2.06
N ASP A 267 3.16 -22.51 -1.06
CA ASP A 267 4.59 -22.73 -0.83
C ASP A 267 4.84 -23.68 0.37
N TRP A 268 3.81 -24.42 0.79
CA TRP A 268 3.90 -25.37 1.90
C TRP A 268 4.46 -26.70 1.38
N ASP A 269 5.65 -27.05 1.84
CA ASP A 269 6.42 -28.20 1.36
C ASP A 269 6.48 -29.33 2.39
N ASP A 270 7.01 -30.48 1.96
CA ASP A 270 7.10 -31.70 2.78
C ASP A 270 8.18 -31.59 3.88
N HIS A 271 8.90 -30.47 3.94
CA HIS A 271 9.90 -30.18 4.97
C HIS A 271 9.30 -29.50 6.21
N LYS A 272 8.01 -29.15 6.19
CA LYS A 272 7.31 -28.59 7.36
C LYS A 272 7.13 -29.63 8.46
N GLU A 273 7.55 -29.27 9.66
CA GLU A 273 7.42 -30.15 10.82
C GLU A 273 5.96 -30.23 11.29
N TYR A 274 5.64 -31.24 12.09
CA TYR A 274 4.29 -31.43 12.64
C TYR A 274 3.78 -30.19 13.39
N ASP A 275 4.68 -29.46 14.06
CA ASP A 275 4.36 -28.25 14.81
C ASP A 275 3.99 -27.08 13.88
N ASP A 276 4.58 -26.98 12.68
CA ASP A 276 4.20 -25.98 11.67
C ASP A 276 2.78 -26.24 11.16
N TRP A 277 2.45 -27.52 10.93
CA TRP A 277 1.10 -27.94 10.56
C TRP A 277 0.09 -27.59 11.66
N ILE A 278 0.40 -27.91 12.92
CA ILE A 278 -0.42 -27.54 14.09
C ILE A 278 -0.65 -26.03 14.13
N ARG A 279 0.42 -25.25 14.02
CA ARG A 279 0.38 -23.79 14.06
C ARG A 279 -0.53 -23.23 12.96
N MET A 280 -0.40 -23.74 11.73
CA MET A 280 -1.19 -23.33 10.58
C MET A 280 -2.68 -23.64 10.77
N TRP A 281 -3.07 -24.90 11.03
CA TRP A 281 -4.49 -25.24 11.07
C TRP A 281 -5.21 -24.69 12.30
N MET A 282 -4.55 -24.63 13.47
CA MET A 282 -5.14 -24.00 14.66
C MET A 282 -5.36 -22.50 14.44
N SER A 283 -4.39 -21.82 13.81
CA SER A 283 -4.54 -20.39 13.49
C SER A 283 -5.68 -20.14 12.49
N ALA A 284 -5.87 -21.02 11.52
CA ALA A 284 -7.01 -21.00 10.59
C ALA A 284 -8.35 -21.27 11.27
N HIS A 285 -8.40 -22.22 12.21
CA HIS A 285 -9.58 -22.45 13.04
C HIS A 285 -9.97 -21.17 13.79
N HIS A 286 -9.01 -20.47 14.39
CA HIS A 286 -9.28 -19.22 15.11
C HIS A 286 -9.62 -18.04 14.18
N ALA A 287 -9.08 -18.01 12.96
CA ALA A 287 -9.36 -16.95 12.01
C ALA A 287 -10.82 -16.95 11.52
N ALA A 288 -11.46 -18.11 11.47
CA ALA A 288 -12.85 -18.27 11.02
C ALA A 288 -13.76 -18.94 12.06
N ASP A 289 -13.46 -18.80 13.36
CA ASP A 289 -14.32 -19.29 14.46
C ASP A 289 -14.77 -20.77 14.30
N GLY A 290 -13.88 -21.63 13.78
CA GLY A 290 -14.12 -23.07 13.59
C GLY A 290 -14.99 -23.45 12.38
N ASP A 291 -15.16 -22.57 11.40
CA ASP A 291 -16.01 -22.81 10.23
C ASP A 291 -15.60 -24.07 9.42
N LYS A 292 -16.58 -24.94 9.13
CA LYS A 292 -16.36 -26.19 8.39
C LYS A 292 -15.86 -25.98 6.97
N ASN A 293 -16.15 -24.83 6.35
CA ASN A 293 -15.68 -24.52 4.99
C ASN A 293 -14.16 -24.31 4.95
N ILE A 294 -13.53 -23.92 6.06
CA ILE A 294 -12.06 -23.83 6.17
C ILE A 294 -11.45 -25.20 6.37
N MET A 295 -12.04 -26.00 7.26
CA MET A 295 -11.62 -27.38 7.48
C MET A 295 -11.62 -28.18 6.16
N ASN A 296 -12.73 -28.11 5.40
CA ASN A 296 -12.84 -28.79 4.12
C ASN A 296 -11.84 -28.24 3.10
N TYR A 297 -11.63 -26.92 3.07
CA TYR A 297 -10.63 -26.31 2.19
C TYR A 297 -9.21 -26.86 2.45
N ILE A 298 -8.82 -27.05 3.71
CA ILE A 298 -7.52 -27.66 4.07
C ILE A 298 -7.48 -29.13 3.62
N ILE A 299 -8.53 -29.91 3.90
CA ILE A 299 -8.60 -31.34 3.56
C ILE A 299 -8.53 -31.56 2.05
N GLU A 300 -9.20 -30.72 1.27
CA GLU A 300 -9.32 -30.83 -0.19
C GLU A 300 -8.13 -30.22 -0.93
N HIS A 301 -7.22 -29.53 -0.21
CA HIS A 301 -6.10 -28.85 -0.85
C HIS A 301 -5.08 -29.86 -1.39
N PRO A 302 -4.66 -29.75 -2.68
CA PRO A 302 -3.84 -30.77 -3.33
C PRO A 302 -2.42 -30.94 -2.74
N LYS A 303 -1.94 -29.95 -1.99
CA LYS A 303 -0.65 -30.00 -1.25
C LYS A 303 -0.75 -30.61 0.15
N VAL A 304 -1.96 -30.90 0.64
CA VAL A 304 -2.17 -31.45 1.98
C VAL A 304 -2.34 -32.96 1.84
N VAL A 305 -1.36 -33.70 2.36
CA VAL A 305 -1.37 -35.17 2.34
C VAL A 305 -1.48 -35.70 3.75
N PHE A 306 -2.53 -36.48 4.02
CA PHE A 306 -2.68 -37.22 5.26
C PHE A 306 -2.02 -38.58 5.11
N SER A 307 -0.92 -38.83 5.82
CA SER A 307 -0.17 -40.10 5.79
C SER A 307 -1.06 -41.32 6.07
N ASP A 308 -2.06 -41.14 6.93
CA ASP A 308 -2.97 -42.20 7.38
C ASP A 308 -4.28 -42.24 6.55
N GLY A 309 -4.28 -41.56 5.40
CA GLY A 309 -5.41 -41.49 4.48
C GLY A 309 -6.71 -41.05 5.17
N ARG A 310 -7.75 -41.87 5.07
CA ARG A 310 -9.09 -41.53 5.56
C ARG A 310 -9.18 -41.45 7.09
N ASP A 311 -8.36 -42.22 7.80
CA ASP A 311 -8.33 -42.19 9.26
C ASP A 311 -7.69 -40.90 9.78
N GLY A 312 -6.62 -40.44 9.12
CA GLY A 312 -6.01 -39.13 9.39
C GLY A 312 -6.98 -37.97 9.16
N ILE A 313 -7.77 -38.03 8.08
CA ILE A 313 -8.82 -37.02 7.79
C ILE A 313 -9.89 -37.01 8.90
N ASN A 314 -10.35 -38.18 9.35
CA ASN A 314 -11.34 -38.27 10.42
C ASN A 314 -10.78 -37.74 11.75
N ALA A 315 -9.54 -38.11 12.10
CA ALA A 315 -8.87 -37.59 13.28
C ALA A 315 -8.69 -36.07 13.24
N PHE A 316 -8.41 -35.50 12.05
CA PHE A 316 -8.36 -34.04 11.87
C PHE A 316 -9.72 -33.39 12.05
N ARG A 317 -10.80 -33.96 11.49
CA ARG A 317 -12.17 -33.46 11.70
C ARG A 317 -12.57 -33.46 13.17
N ASP A 318 -12.25 -34.54 13.89
CA ASP A 318 -12.53 -34.64 15.31
C ASP A 318 -11.72 -33.63 16.13
N LYS A 319 -10.43 -33.44 15.80
CA LYS A 319 -9.60 -32.40 16.42
C LYS A 319 -10.14 -31.00 16.13
N TRP A 320 -10.56 -30.72 14.90
CA TRP A 320 -11.14 -29.44 14.51
C TRP A 320 -12.42 -29.15 15.30
N GLY A 321 -13.37 -30.10 15.35
CA GLY A 321 -14.64 -29.91 16.06
C GLY A 321 -14.53 -29.76 17.57
N ASN A 322 -13.45 -30.29 18.18
CA ASN A 322 -13.20 -30.22 19.62
C ASN A 322 -12.19 -29.13 20.01
N HIS A 323 -11.59 -28.43 19.05
CA HIS A 323 -10.59 -27.41 19.32
C HIS A 323 -11.21 -26.17 19.96
N ARG A 324 -10.53 -25.62 20.98
CA ARG A 324 -10.99 -24.42 21.70
C ARG A 324 -9.86 -23.40 21.79
N GLN A 325 -10.25 -22.12 21.75
CA GLN A 325 -9.31 -21.03 21.91
C GLN A 325 -8.77 -21.00 23.34
N ARG A 326 -7.44 -20.93 23.45
CA ARG A 326 -6.73 -20.81 24.72
C ARG A 326 -6.36 -19.34 24.99
N PRO A 327 -6.38 -18.87 26.25
CA PRO A 327 -5.95 -17.51 26.59
C PRO A 327 -4.48 -17.26 26.22
N ILE A 328 -4.17 -16.07 25.71
CA ILE A 328 -2.79 -15.63 25.49
C ILE A 328 -2.06 -15.57 26.85
N GLY A 329 -0.91 -16.23 26.95
CA GLY A 329 -0.12 -16.29 28.18
C GLY A 329 -0.46 -17.46 29.12
N GLU A 330 -1.29 -18.40 28.68
CA GLU A 330 -1.47 -19.66 29.39
C GLU A 330 -0.14 -20.43 29.42
N VAL A 331 0.19 -20.97 30.59
CA VAL A 331 1.40 -21.76 30.81
C VAL A 331 1.05 -23.24 30.95
N ASP A 332 1.91 -24.13 30.46
CA ASP A 332 1.78 -25.56 30.70
C ASP A 332 2.03 -25.89 32.18
N GLU A 333 1.85 -27.16 32.53
CA GLU A 333 2.12 -27.71 33.87
C GLU A 333 3.58 -27.51 34.34
N ASN A 334 4.49 -27.16 33.43
CA ASN A 334 5.90 -26.87 33.68
C ASN A 334 6.22 -25.37 33.72
N GLY A 335 5.21 -24.49 33.62
CA GLY A 335 5.37 -23.04 33.63
C GLY A 335 5.82 -22.43 32.30
N ASN A 336 5.83 -23.19 31.20
CA ASN A 336 6.18 -22.68 29.88
C ASN A 336 4.97 -22.02 29.23
N ILE A 337 5.12 -20.83 28.66
CA ILE A 337 4.06 -20.19 27.87
C ILE A 337 3.74 -21.08 26.68
N ILE A 338 2.50 -21.56 26.61
CA ILE A 338 2.00 -22.36 25.50
C ILE A 338 1.90 -21.43 24.27
N PRO A 339 2.53 -21.76 23.13
CA PRO A 339 2.40 -20.96 21.91
C PRO A 339 0.93 -20.91 21.47
N VAL A 340 0.31 -19.72 21.54
CA VAL A 340 -1.08 -19.56 21.10
C VAL A 340 -1.09 -19.29 19.60
N ALA A 341 -1.53 -20.28 18.81
CA ALA A 341 -1.93 -20.03 17.43
C ALA A 341 -3.12 -19.08 17.45
N THR A 342 -3.00 -17.91 16.82
CA THR A 342 -4.04 -16.87 16.76
C THR A 342 -4.27 -16.46 15.31
N VAL A 343 -5.28 -15.61 15.07
CA VAL A 343 -5.48 -14.98 13.76
C VAL A 343 -4.21 -14.24 13.30
N ALA A 344 -3.50 -13.57 14.22
CA ALA A 344 -2.24 -12.90 13.90
C ALA A 344 -1.16 -13.89 13.42
N THR A 345 -1.19 -15.13 13.90
CA THR A 345 -0.26 -16.19 13.46
C THR A 345 -0.49 -16.51 11.99
N LEU A 346 -1.75 -16.74 11.60
CA LEU A 346 -2.09 -17.02 10.21
C LEU A 346 -1.72 -15.84 9.30
N ARG A 347 -2.02 -14.60 9.72
CA ARG A 347 -1.66 -13.39 8.97
C ARG A 347 -0.15 -13.27 8.77
N THR A 348 0.63 -13.61 9.79
CA THR A 348 2.10 -13.61 9.72
C THR A 348 2.58 -14.65 8.70
N LEU A 349 2.12 -15.90 8.82
CA LEU A 349 2.48 -16.98 7.88
C LEU A 349 2.12 -16.60 6.43
N ALA A 350 0.91 -16.06 6.23
CA ALA A 350 0.46 -15.64 4.92
C ALA A 350 1.33 -14.53 4.35
N ARG A 351 1.72 -13.52 5.15
CA ARG A 351 2.60 -12.42 4.71
C ARG A 351 3.99 -12.91 4.33
N GLU A 352 4.53 -13.87 5.05
CA GLU A 352 5.82 -14.49 4.72
C GLU A 352 5.76 -15.25 3.40
N ALA A 353 4.60 -15.84 3.08
CA ALA A 353 4.28 -16.41 1.77
C ALA A 353 3.81 -15.38 0.73
N GLY A 354 3.94 -14.07 0.99
CA GLY A 354 3.63 -13.01 0.02
C GLY A 354 2.19 -12.47 0.04
N TRP A 355 1.35 -12.84 0.98
CA TRP A 355 0.02 -12.23 1.13
C TRP A 355 0.13 -10.72 1.40
N LEU A 356 -0.66 -9.90 0.70
CA LEU A 356 -0.61 -8.42 0.67
C LEU A 356 0.67 -7.82 0.02
N SER A 357 1.60 -8.67 -0.44
CA SER A 357 2.73 -8.23 -1.28
C SER A 357 2.41 -8.22 -2.78
N THR A 358 1.34 -8.93 -3.16
CA THR A 358 0.78 -9.02 -4.50
C THR A 358 -0.71 -8.69 -4.46
N THR A 359 -1.29 -8.36 -5.61
CA THR A 359 -2.74 -8.17 -5.76
C THR A 359 -3.45 -9.43 -6.22
N GLY A 360 -2.72 -10.39 -6.78
CA GLY A 360 -3.30 -11.58 -7.44
C GLY A 360 -3.82 -11.28 -8.85
N TYR A 361 -3.63 -10.05 -9.32
CA TYR A 361 -4.00 -9.60 -10.68
C TYR A 361 -2.77 -9.29 -11.54
N GLU A 362 -1.58 -9.63 -11.07
CA GLU A 362 -0.36 -9.63 -11.88
C GLU A 362 -0.44 -10.70 -12.98
N ILE A 363 0.23 -10.45 -14.11
CA ILE A 363 0.50 -11.51 -15.08
C ILE A 363 1.43 -12.52 -14.42
N THR A 364 1.02 -13.77 -14.33
CA THR A 364 1.77 -14.87 -13.71
C THR A 364 2.61 -15.61 -14.74
N ASP A 365 3.58 -16.40 -14.27
CA ASP A 365 4.50 -17.11 -15.17
C ASP A 365 3.80 -18.11 -16.09
N PHE A 366 2.66 -18.69 -15.68
CA PHE A 366 1.87 -19.58 -16.54
C PHE A 366 1.18 -18.86 -17.71
N MET A 367 1.02 -17.54 -17.63
CA MET A 367 0.44 -16.72 -18.70
C MET A 367 1.51 -16.24 -19.69
N LEU A 368 2.79 -16.38 -19.36
CA LEU A 368 3.88 -15.93 -20.22
C LEU A 368 4.13 -16.95 -21.32
N THR A 369 4.30 -16.48 -22.54
CA THR A 369 4.83 -17.29 -23.64
C THR A 369 6.34 -17.23 -23.67
N ASP A 370 6.94 -16.12 -23.22
CA ASP A 370 8.39 -15.93 -23.23
C ASP A 370 8.88 -15.04 -22.07
N GLN A 371 10.13 -15.25 -21.66
CA GLN A 371 10.86 -14.44 -20.69
C GLN A 371 12.22 -14.06 -21.28
N ILE A 372 12.44 -12.76 -21.45
CA ILE A 372 13.67 -12.21 -22.04
C ILE A 372 14.48 -11.48 -20.97
N ASP A 373 15.80 -11.44 -21.11
CA ASP A 373 16.70 -10.68 -20.22
C ASP A 373 17.50 -9.68 -21.05
N GLU A 374 16.84 -8.59 -21.44
CA GLU A 374 17.37 -7.67 -22.45
C GLU A 374 17.49 -6.26 -21.91
N THR A 375 18.63 -5.62 -22.21
CA THR A 375 18.84 -4.22 -21.84
C THR A 375 17.96 -3.31 -22.68
N TYR A 376 17.92 -3.57 -24.00
CA TYR A 376 17.08 -2.85 -24.94
C TYR A 376 16.14 -3.80 -25.68
N ILE A 377 14.85 -3.50 -25.67
CA ILE A 377 13.84 -4.32 -26.36
C ILE A 377 14.12 -4.42 -27.86
N SER A 378 14.76 -3.41 -28.46
CA SER A 378 15.14 -3.48 -29.86
C SER A 378 16.10 -4.59 -30.21
N ASP A 379 16.86 -5.12 -29.25
CA ASP A 379 17.81 -6.20 -29.50
C ASP A 379 17.08 -7.53 -29.61
N TRP A 380 16.16 -7.82 -28.68
CA TRP A 380 15.20 -8.92 -28.82
C TRP A 380 14.35 -8.83 -30.09
N VAL A 381 13.83 -7.65 -30.41
CA VAL A 381 13.04 -7.46 -31.64
C VAL A 381 13.85 -7.83 -32.89
N LYS A 382 15.18 -7.72 -32.90
CA LYS A 382 16.01 -8.15 -34.05
C LYS A 382 16.17 -9.66 -34.14
N THR A 383 15.99 -10.40 -33.04
CA THR A 383 16.14 -11.86 -33.00
C THR A 383 14.86 -12.61 -33.39
N LEU A 384 13.70 -11.93 -33.45
CA LEU A 384 12.44 -12.55 -33.84
C LEU A 384 12.46 -12.92 -35.33
N ASP A 385 12.20 -14.18 -35.69
CA ASP A 385 12.08 -14.58 -37.10
C ASP A 385 10.77 -14.06 -37.69
N GLU A 386 9.66 -14.24 -36.96
CA GLU A 386 8.33 -13.76 -37.31
C GLU A 386 7.75 -12.90 -36.18
N PHE A 387 6.89 -11.96 -36.56
CA PHE A 387 6.20 -11.09 -35.62
C PHE A 387 4.85 -11.70 -35.22
N PRO A 388 4.52 -11.77 -33.92
CA PRO A 388 3.19 -12.21 -33.52
C PRO A 388 2.13 -11.22 -33.99
N ASP A 389 0.93 -11.72 -34.20
CA ASP A 389 -0.26 -10.92 -34.46
C ASP A 389 -0.56 -9.99 -33.27
N LEU A 390 -0.53 -10.55 -32.07
CA LEU A 390 -0.85 -9.88 -30.82
C LEU A 390 0.35 -10.01 -29.88
N LEU A 391 0.82 -8.90 -29.33
CA LEU A 391 1.93 -8.88 -28.37
C LEU A 391 1.53 -8.13 -27.10
N LEU A 392 1.75 -8.77 -25.96
CA LEU A 392 1.77 -8.14 -24.65
C LEU A 392 3.21 -8.06 -24.18
N LEU A 393 3.80 -6.86 -24.19
CA LEU A 393 5.19 -6.64 -23.79
C LEU A 393 5.26 -5.93 -22.44
N MET A 394 5.74 -6.65 -21.42
CA MET A 394 6.03 -6.13 -20.10
C MET A 394 7.51 -5.80 -19.98
N SER A 395 7.87 -4.52 -19.92
CA SER A 395 9.27 -4.14 -19.80
C SER A 395 9.45 -2.79 -19.10
N GLN A 396 10.37 -2.75 -18.14
CA GLN A 396 10.62 -1.59 -17.28
C GLN A 396 10.80 -0.29 -18.08
N THR A 397 10.51 0.85 -17.47
CA THR A 397 10.76 2.12 -18.15
C THR A 397 12.26 2.34 -18.34
N GLY A 398 12.65 2.85 -19.52
CA GLY A 398 14.06 3.03 -19.89
C GLY A 398 14.68 1.87 -20.69
N SER A 399 13.95 0.78 -20.93
CA SER A 399 14.40 -0.37 -21.76
C SER A 399 14.34 -0.14 -23.28
N GLY A 400 14.17 1.11 -23.72
CA GLY A 400 14.13 1.44 -25.15
C GLY A 400 12.87 0.97 -25.90
N LYS A 401 11.71 0.88 -25.25
CA LYS A 401 10.44 0.47 -25.89
C LYS A 401 10.06 1.37 -27.08
N THR A 402 10.18 2.70 -26.92
CA THR A 402 9.99 3.65 -28.01
C THR A 402 10.97 3.44 -29.16
N TYR A 403 12.24 3.14 -28.85
CA TYR A 403 13.25 2.82 -29.86
C TYR A 403 12.93 1.51 -30.60
N ALA A 404 12.39 0.51 -29.89
CA ALA A 404 11.98 -0.76 -30.48
C ALA A 404 10.85 -0.59 -31.51
N LEU A 405 9.94 0.38 -31.33
CA LEU A 405 8.88 0.68 -32.30
C LEU A 405 9.43 1.00 -33.69
N LYS A 406 10.54 1.76 -33.79
CA LYS A 406 11.20 2.03 -35.08
C LYS A 406 11.65 0.74 -35.76
N THR A 407 12.25 -0.17 -35.00
CA THR A 407 12.72 -1.47 -35.51
C THR A 407 11.54 -2.31 -35.98
N ILE A 408 10.47 -2.40 -35.17
CA ILE A 408 9.23 -3.11 -35.50
C ILE A 408 8.63 -2.57 -36.79
N TRP A 409 8.40 -1.26 -36.87
CA TRP A 409 7.75 -0.61 -38.01
C TRP A 409 8.53 -0.83 -39.32
N ASN A 410 9.85 -0.74 -39.28
CA ASN A 410 10.68 -1.01 -40.46
C ASN A 410 10.63 -2.49 -40.87
N ARG A 411 10.68 -3.42 -39.91
CA ARG A 411 10.65 -4.85 -40.24
C ARG A 411 9.28 -5.33 -40.73
N LEU A 412 8.20 -4.69 -40.32
CA LEU A 412 6.85 -4.92 -40.84
C LEU A 412 6.59 -4.29 -42.22
N GLY A 413 7.60 -3.68 -42.85
CA GLY A 413 7.44 -3.07 -44.18
C GLY A 413 6.77 -1.70 -44.14
N GLN A 414 6.94 -0.95 -43.05
CA GLN A 414 6.44 0.43 -42.89
C GLN A 414 4.91 0.56 -43.04
N PRO A 415 4.12 -0.26 -42.33
CA PRO A 415 2.67 -0.25 -42.47
C PRO A 415 2.06 1.07 -41.98
N LYS A 416 0.84 1.36 -42.45
CA LYS A 416 0.00 2.38 -41.83
C LYS A 416 -0.23 2.03 -40.36
N THR A 417 0.10 2.95 -39.46
CA THR A 417 0.23 2.69 -38.03
C THR A 417 -0.57 3.69 -37.21
N ILE A 418 -1.23 3.21 -36.15
CA ILE A 418 -1.84 4.06 -35.11
C ILE A 418 -1.19 3.74 -33.77
N ILE A 419 -0.76 4.79 -33.06
CA ILE A 419 -0.21 4.74 -31.72
C ILE A 419 -1.24 5.35 -30.77
N LEU A 420 -1.80 4.51 -29.91
CA LEU A 420 -2.79 4.86 -28.92
C LEU A 420 -2.12 5.09 -27.56
N VAL A 421 -2.41 6.24 -26.95
CA VAL A 421 -1.87 6.63 -25.64
C VAL A 421 -2.97 7.08 -24.68
N PRO A 422 -2.81 6.91 -23.35
CA PRO A 422 -3.82 7.32 -22.36
C PRO A 422 -3.98 8.83 -22.20
N SER A 423 -3.00 9.65 -22.61
CA SER A 423 -3.02 11.10 -22.32
C SER A 423 -2.41 11.95 -23.43
N ILE A 424 -2.90 13.20 -23.51
CA ILE A 424 -2.39 14.23 -24.43
C ILE A 424 -0.89 14.49 -24.24
N LYS A 425 -0.44 14.51 -22.99
CA LYS A 425 0.97 14.74 -22.64
C LYS A 425 1.87 13.64 -23.18
N LEU A 426 1.48 12.39 -22.99
CA LEU A 426 2.22 11.25 -23.53
C LEU A 426 2.21 11.27 -25.06
N ALA A 427 1.07 11.59 -25.70
CA ALA A 427 0.99 11.74 -27.17
C ALA A 427 1.99 12.79 -27.68
N THR A 428 2.04 13.94 -27.02
CA THR A 428 2.93 15.05 -27.38
C THR A 428 4.40 14.68 -27.20
N SER A 429 4.76 14.11 -26.04
CA SER A 429 6.14 13.69 -25.74
C SER A 429 6.60 12.59 -26.70
N LEU A 430 5.77 11.57 -26.90
CA LEU A 430 6.08 10.44 -27.77
C LEU A 430 6.21 10.89 -29.23
N HIS A 431 5.31 11.75 -29.72
CA HIS A 431 5.43 12.33 -31.06
C HIS A 431 6.75 13.08 -31.24
N ARG A 432 7.13 13.93 -30.29
CA ARG A 432 8.42 14.66 -30.34
C ARG A 432 9.60 13.68 -30.39
N GLU A 433 9.58 12.61 -29.60
CA GLU A 433 10.63 11.57 -29.64
C GLU A 433 10.67 10.83 -30.99
N LEU A 434 9.52 10.41 -31.52
CA LEU A 434 9.42 9.70 -32.81
C LEU A 434 9.94 10.55 -33.98
N VAL A 435 9.57 11.83 -34.04
CA VAL A 435 9.98 12.73 -35.13
C VAL A 435 11.40 13.22 -34.94
N ASN A 436 11.75 13.74 -33.75
CA ASN A 436 13.02 14.44 -33.57
C ASN A 436 14.20 13.48 -33.37
N ILE A 437 13.99 12.37 -32.65
CA ILE A 437 15.04 11.40 -32.32
C ILE A 437 15.04 10.25 -33.33
N HIS A 438 13.89 9.61 -33.54
CA HIS A 438 13.82 8.40 -34.37
C HIS A 438 13.67 8.69 -35.87
N LYS A 439 13.34 9.93 -36.25
CA LYS A 439 13.11 10.39 -37.64
C LYS A 439 12.00 9.62 -38.35
N LEU A 440 10.94 9.29 -37.62
CA LEU A 440 9.75 8.63 -38.16
C LEU A 440 8.73 9.65 -38.68
N PRO A 441 7.94 9.32 -39.73
CA PRO A 441 6.91 10.19 -40.29
C PRO A 441 5.63 10.18 -39.43
N ALA A 442 5.78 10.48 -38.15
CA ALA A 442 4.68 10.52 -37.20
C ALA A 442 3.94 11.86 -37.25
N VAL A 443 2.61 11.79 -37.19
CA VAL A 443 1.70 12.94 -37.13
C VAL A 443 1.00 12.91 -35.78
N LEU A 444 1.06 14.01 -35.05
CA LEU A 444 0.27 14.20 -33.84
C LEU A 444 -1.17 14.55 -34.21
N TYR A 445 -2.15 13.97 -33.51
CA TYR A 445 -3.57 14.20 -33.81
C TYR A 445 -4.07 15.65 -33.63
N ARG A 446 -3.24 16.52 -33.04
CA ARG A 446 -3.56 17.91 -32.70
C ARG A 446 -2.41 18.81 -33.09
N ASP A 447 -2.74 20.06 -33.37
CA ASP A 447 -1.77 21.12 -33.52
C ASP A 447 -1.14 21.48 -32.17
N LEU A 448 0.16 21.77 -32.19
CA LEU A 448 0.93 22.06 -30.98
C LEU A 448 0.73 23.50 -30.50
N GLU A 449 0.48 24.44 -31.41
CA GLU A 449 0.36 25.87 -31.11
C GLU A 449 -1.06 26.23 -30.65
N SER A 450 -2.06 25.94 -31.48
CA SER A 450 -3.48 26.21 -31.20
C SER A 450 -4.10 25.20 -30.25
N GLY A 451 -3.52 23.99 -30.17
CA GLY A 451 -4.08 22.88 -29.40
C GLY A 451 -5.32 22.23 -29.98
N LEU A 452 -5.78 22.70 -31.15
CA LEU A 452 -6.94 22.16 -31.85
C LEU A 452 -6.63 20.79 -32.46
N ILE A 453 -7.65 19.93 -32.48
CA ILE A 453 -7.56 18.62 -33.13
C ILE A 453 -7.56 18.83 -34.65
N LEU A 454 -6.64 18.18 -35.36
CA LEU A 454 -6.53 18.28 -36.82
C LEU A 454 -7.78 17.72 -37.53
N ASP A 455 -7.93 18.13 -38.79
CA ASP A 455 -9.04 17.68 -39.63
C ASP A 455 -8.93 16.20 -39.97
N ARG A 456 -10.08 15.54 -40.11
CA ARG A 456 -10.18 14.09 -40.35
C ARG A 456 -9.36 13.64 -41.57
N GLU A 457 -9.38 14.41 -42.65
CA GLU A 457 -8.65 14.05 -43.87
C GLU A 457 -7.14 13.97 -43.66
N GLU A 458 -6.60 14.85 -42.82
CA GLU A 458 -5.18 14.90 -42.49
C GLU A 458 -4.80 13.71 -41.61
N LEU A 459 -5.64 13.41 -40.62
CA LEU A 459 -5.46 12.27 -39.71
C LEU A 459 -5.50 10.92 -40.43
N ILE A 460 -6.39 10.74 -41.41
CA ILE A 460 -6.50 9.49 -42.17
C ILE A 460 -5.29 9.27 -43.08
N LYS A 461 -4.66 10.33 -43.59
CA LYS A 461 -3.51 10.25 -44.49
C LYS A 461 -2.18 10.02 -43.76
N ALA A 462 -2.15 10.17 -42.43
CA ALA A 462 -0.95 9.98 -41.63
C ALA A 462 -0.37 8.55 -41.78
N PRO A 463 0.94 8.40 -42.11
CA PRO A 463 1.60 7.09 -42.12
C PRO A 463 1.67 6.47 -40.73
N ILE A 464 2.02 7.29 -39.73
CA ILE A 464 1.99 6.94 -38.31
C ILE A 464 1.18 8.04 -37.60
N LEU A 465 0.01 7.70 -37.07
CA LEU A 465 -0.79 8.63 -36.28
C LEU A 465 -0.54 8.40 -34.78
N VAL A 466 -0.20 9.45 -34.03
CA VAL A 466 -0.13 9.43 -32.57
C VAL A 466 -1.37 10.09 -32.01
N SER A 467 -2.22 9.34 -31.31
CA SER A 467 -3.51 9.83 -30.83
C SER A 467 -3.93 9.21 -29.51
N THR A 468 -4.80 9.92 -28.79
CA THR A 468 -5.60 9.32 -27.70
C THR A 468 -6.67 8.41 -28.28
N LEU A 469 -7.04 7.32 -27.60
CA LEU A 469 -8.14 6.45 -28.06
C LEU A 469 -9.46 7.20 -28.23
N GLN A 470 -9.76 8.16 -27.36
CA GLN A 470 -10.98 8.99 -27.43
C GLN A 470 -11.07 9.68 -28.79
N THR A 471 -10.02 10.40 -29.18
CA THR A 471 -10.00 11.18 -30.42
C THR A 471 -9.99 10.27 -31.65
N PHE A 472 -9.17 9.22 -31.64
CA PHE A 472 -9.11 8.27 -32.76
C PHE A 472 -10.46 7.59 -33.01
N ALA A 473 -11.07 7.03 -31.96
CA ALA A 473 -12.35 6.33 -32.06
C ALA A 473 -13.53 7.24 -32.45
N GLN A 474 -13.45 8.54 -32.17
CA GLN A 474 -14.53 9.48 -32.47
C GLN A 474 -14.40 10.18 -33.82
N LYS A 475 -13.18 10.53 -34.24
CA LYS A 475 -12.94 11.35 -35.44
C LYS A 475 -12.36 10.58 -36.63
N VAL A 476 -11.58 9.53 -36.39
CA VAL A 476 -10.78 8.88 -37.44
C VAL A 476 -11.33 7.52 -37.81
N TRP A 477 -11.52 6.66 -36.82
CA TRP A 477 -11.99 5.29 -37.02
C TRP A 477 -13.43 5.27 -37.54
N ASP A 478 -13.61 4.58 -38.66
CA ASP A 478 -14.89 4.44 -39.37
C ASP A 478 -15.16 2.96 -39.68
N ASN A 479 -14.94 2.10 -38.67
CA ASN A 479 -15.02 0.64 -38.75
C ASN A 479 -14.05 -0.04 -39.75
N ASN A 480 -13.01 0.68 -40.18
CA ASN A 480 -12.02 0.28 -41.19
C ASN A 480 -10.66 -0.02 -40.56
N MET A 481 -10.62 -0.93 -39.59
CA MET A 481 -9.41 -1.19 -38.80
C MET A 481 -8.36 -2.01 -39.56
N GLU A 482 -8.81 -2.82 -40.53
CA GLU A 482 -7.99 -3.65 -41.42
C GLU A 482 -6.97 -2.87 -42.27
N GLN A 483 -7.15 -1.55 -42.43
CA GLN A 483 -6.17 -0.72 -43.12
C GLN A 483 -4.89 -0.46 -42.29
N TYR A 484 -4.93 -0.70 -40.97
CA TYR A 484 -3.80 -0.47 -40.07
C TYR A 484 -3.01 -1.77 -39.92
N GLY A 485 -1.81 -1.80 -40.49
CA GLY A 485 -0.91 -2.95 -40.35
C GLY A 485 -0.25 -3.01 -38.96
N LEU A 486 -0.25 -1.93 -38.19
CA LEU A 486 0.18 -1.91 -36.80
C LEU A 486 -0.69 -0.98 -35.94
N VAL A 487 -1.20 -1.51 -34.83
CA VAL A 487 -1.81 -0.76 -33.73
C VAL A 487 -0.89 -0.92 -32.51
N TYR A 488 -0.35 0.19 -32.02
CA TYR A 488 0.56 0.18 -30.87
C TYR A 488 -0.08 0.92 -29.69
N VAL A 489 -0.19 0.27 -28.54
CA VAL A 489 -0.88 0.80 -27.36
C VAL A 489 0.14 0.97 -26.23
N GLU A 490 0.56 2.20 -25.98
CA GLU A 490 1.54 2.55 -24.93
C GLU A 490 0.83 2.87 -23.61
N GLU A 491 1.39 2.42 -22.48
CA GLU A 491 0.75 2.48 -21.15
C GLU A 491 -0.65 1.82 -21.20
N SER A 492 -0.70 0.63 -21.82
CA SER A 492 -1.94 -0.07 -22.16
C SER A 492 -2.84 -0.32 -20.96
N ASP A 493 -2.26 -0.64 -19.80
CA ASP A 493 -3.02 -1.00 -18.62
C ASP A 493 -3.80 0.22 -18.10
N GLN A 494 -3.18 1.41 -18.11
CA GLN A 494 -3.86 2.65 -17.76
C GLN A 494 -4.98 2.98 -18.75
N LEU A 495 -4.69 2.92 -20.06
CA LEU A 495 -5.66 3.23 -21.10
C LEU A 495 -6.90 2.35 -21.00
N ILE A 496 -6.71 1.03 -20.86
CA ILE A 496 -7.80 0.07 -20.79
C ILE A 496 -8.59 0.25 -19.48
N ARG A 497 -7.93 0.45 -18.34
CA ARG A 497 -8.60 0.72 -17.04
C ARG A 497 -9.52 1.94 -17.11
N ASP A 498 -9.10 3.01 -17.78
CA ASP A 498 -9.88 4.23 -17.90
C ASP A 498 -11.10 4.05 -18.80
N PHE A 499 -10.98 3.28 -19.89
CA PHE A 499 -12.13 2.97 -20.72
C PHE A 499 -13.06 1.93 -20.09
N ALA A 500 -12.54 0.93 -19.38
CA ALA A 500 -13.36 -0.11 -18.74
C ALA A 500 -14.32 0.52 -17.72
N ARG A 501 -13.78 1.43 -16.90
CA ARG A 501 -14.47 2.21 -15.85
C ARG A 501 -15.22 3.44 -16.35
N GLY A 502 -15.09 3.79 -17.63
CA GLY A 502 -15.72 4.97 -18.20
C GLY A 502 -17.24 4.84 -18.32
N GLY A 503 -17.95 5.96 -18.35
CA GLY A 503 -19.39 5.99 -18.60
C GLY A 503 -20.32 6.03 -17.39
N GLY A 504 -19.81 6.34 -16.18
CA GLY A 504 -20.62 6.61 -14.99
C GLY A 504 -20.41 5.61 -13.84
N GLY A 505 -21.23 5.74 -12.80
CA GLY A 505 -21.28 4.82 -11.65
C GLY A 505 -20.38 5.18 -10.46
N MET A 506 -20.13 4.21 -9.59
CA MET A 506 -19.36 4.40 -8.34
C MET A 506 -17.84 4.50 -8.57
N HIS A 507 -17.35 3.93 -9.67
CA HIS A 507 -15.93 3.81 -9.99
C HIS A 507 -15.63 4.47 -11.34
N THR A 508 -15.92 5.77 -11.46
CA THR A 508 -15.80 6.51 -12.73
C THR A 508 -14.37 6.79 -13.15
N SER A 509 -14.20 6.99 -14.46
CA SER A 509 -13.02 7.62 -15.06
C SER A 509 -13.38 8.96 -15.71
N HIS A 510 -12.38 9.62 -16.28
CA HIS A 510 -12.57 10.86 -17.05
C HIS A 510 -13.19 10.63 -18.45
N VAL A 511 -13.43 9.38 -18.85
CA VAL A 511 -13.95 9.02 -20.17
C VAL A 511 -15.48 9.02 -20.16
N SER A 512 -16.09 9.77 -21.09
CA SER A 512 -17.55 9.91 -21.18
C SER A 512 -18.22 8.62 -21.70
N PRO A 513 -19.54 8.41 -21.44
CA PRO A 513 -20.23 7.21 -21.89
C PRO A 513 -20.11 6.94 -23.40
N MET A 514 -20.24 8.00 -24.21
CA MET A 514 -20.11 7.91 -25.68
C MET A 514 -18.67 7.56 -26.10
N GLN A 515 -17.67 8.22 -25.50
CA GLN A 515 -16.26 7.93 -25.76
C GLN A 515 -15.93 6.47 -25.42
N THR A 516 -16.45 5.98 -24.29
CA THR A 516 -16.21 4.62 -23.87
C THR A 516 -16.78 3.59 -24.84
N ARG A 517 -18.04 3.75 -25.28
CA ARG A 517 -18.66 2.80 -26.22
C ARG A 517 -17.89 2.71 -27.53
N LYS A 518 -17.56 3.87 -28.12
CA LYS A 518 -16.78 3.92 -29.37
C LYS A 518 -15.36 3.40 -29.17
N GLY A 519 -14.68 3.79 -28.10
CA GLY A 519 -13.31 3.35 -27.82
C GLY A 519 -13.22 1.84 -27.58
N TRP A 520 -14.19 1.24 -26.88
CA TRP A 520 -14.20 -0.20 -26.66
C TRP A 520 -14.45 -0.99 -27.95
N ALA A 521 -15.38 -0.53 -28.78
CA ALA A 521 -15.61 -1.11 -30.10
C ALA A 521 -14.38 -0.98 -31.01
N CYS A 522 -13.66 0.14 -30.90
CA CYS A 522 -12.40 0.37 -31.60
C CYS A 522 -11.29 -0.59 -31.14
N LEU A 523 -11.12 -0.81 -29.83
CA LEU A 523 -10.15 -1.78 -29.29
C LEU A 523 -10.47 -3.21 -29.73
N ARG A 524 -11.73 -3.61 -29.69
CA ARG A 524 -12.18 -4.91 -30.21
C ARG A 524 -11.81 -5.04 -31.69
N ALA A 525 -12.16 -4.05 -32.51
CA ALA A 525 -11.86 -4.06 -33.93
C ALA A 525 -10.34 -4.11 -34.19
N ALA A 526 -9.51 -3.47 -33.36
CA ALA A 526 -8.05 -3.57 -33.45
C ALA A 526 -7.60 -5.01 -33.24
N ILE A 527 -7.99 -5.63 -32.12
CA ILE A 527 -7.60 -7.00 -31.78
C ILE A 527 -8.09 -8.01 -32.84
N GLU A 528 -9.31 -7.84 -33.35
CA GLU A 528 -9.90 -8.78 -34.32
C GLU A 528 -9.39 -8.57 -35.75
N ARG A 529 -9.09 -7.34 -36.18
CA ARG A 529 -8.97 -7.01 -37.62
C ARG A 529 -7.70 -6.26 -38.04
N ALA A 530 -6.93 -5.66 -37.13
CA ALA A 530 -5.68 -4.99 -37.51
C ALA A 530 -4.58 -5.99 -37.83
N GLY A 531 -3.58 -5.59 -38.63
CA GLY A 531 -2.45 -6.46 -39.02
C GLY A 531 -1.66 -6.98 -37.82
N HIS A 532 -1.16 -6.09 -36.96
CA HIS A 532 -0.51 -6.42 -35.69
C HIS A 532 -1.03 -5.49 -34.57
N VAL A 533 -1.18 -5.99 -33.34
CA VAL A 533 -1.62 -5.18 -32.18
C VAL A 533 -0.72 -5.41 -30.98
N TYR A 534 0.07 -4.40 -30.61
CA TYR A 534 1.07 -4.49 -29.56
C TYR A 534 0.69 -3.62 -28.37
N PHE A 535 0.45 -4.25 -27.24
CA PHE A 535 0.21 -3.59 -25.96
C PHE A 535 1.48 -3.60 -25.14
N VAL A 536 1.88 -2.42 -24.69
CA VAL A 536 3.20 -2.20 -24.10
C VAL A 536 3.06 -1.43 -22.80
N ASP A 537 3.60 -2.01 -21.71
CA ASP A 537 3.54 -1.42 -20.39
C ASP A 537 4.78 -1.78 -19.56
N ALA A 538 5.10 -0.96 -18.56
CA ALA A 538 6.10 -1.31 -17.55
C ALA A 538 5.55 -2.28 -16.51
N THR A 539 4.28 -2.12 -16.15
CA THR A 539 3.59 -2.91 -15.13
C THR A 539 2.23 -3.29 -15.65
N MET A 540 2.18 -4.31 -16.52
CA MET A 540 0.92 -4.84 -17.04
C MET A 540 0.24 -5.73 -16.01
N SER A 541 -1.08 -5.62 -15.92
CA SER A 541 -1.91 -6.50 -15.10
C SER A 541 -2.83 -7.35 -15.97
N ARG A 542 -3.63 -8.19 -15.33
CA ARG A 542 -4.72 -8.92 -15.96
C ARG A 542 -5.75 -8.03 -16.68
N VAL A 543 -5.77 -6.72 -16.43
CA VAL A 543 -6.64 -5.79 -17.17
C VAL A 543 -6.35 -5.83 -18.67
N THR A 544 -5.08 -5.74 -19.06
CA THR A 544 -4.70 -5.82 -20.48
C THR A 544 -4.85 -7.24 -21.01
N TYR A 545 -4.36 -8.25 -20.27
CA TYR A 545 -4.41 -9.64 -20.71
C TYR A 545 -5.83 -10.16 -20.90
N ASP A 546 -6.73 -9.94 -19.92
CA ASP A 546 -8.10 -10.46 -19.99
C ASP A 546 -8.87 -9.81 -21.17
N LEU A 547 -8.63 -8.52 -21.48
CA LEU A 547 -9.21 -7.89 -22.68
C LEU A 547 -8.77 -8.59 -23.97
N VAL A 548 -7.45 -8.81 -24.12
CA VAL A 548 -6.90 -9.40 -25.35
C VAL A 548 -7.33 -10.86 -25.47
N ALA A 549 -7.29 -11.62 -24.38
CA ALA A 549 -7.74 -13.00 -24.34
C ALA A 549 -9.24 -13.14 -24.68
N LEU A 550 -10.09 -12.20 -24.25
CA LEU A 550 -11.53 -12.22 -24.54
C LEU A 550 -11.86 -12.04 -26.02
N TYR A 551 -11.07 -11.26 -26.76
CA TYR A 551 -11.30 -10.96 -28.17
C TYR A 551 -10.34 -11.69 -29.12
N ASN A 552 -9.36 -12.41 -28.61
CA ASN A 552 -8.50 -13.25 -29.43
C ASN A 552 -9.25 -14.54 -29.79
N SER A 553 -9.68 -14.66 -31.05
CA SER A 553 -10.36 -15.87 -31.52
C SER A 553 -9.38 -16.93 -32.00
N ASP A 554 -8.38 -16.57 -32.83
CA ASP A 554 -7.47 -17.52 -33.49
C ASP A 554 -6.10 -16.90 -33.85
N ARG A 555 -5.74 -15.75 -33.27
CA ARG A 555 -4.52 -15.02 -33.62
C ARG A 555 -3.35 -15.42 -32.73
N THR A 556 -2.14 -15.31 -33.25
CA THR A 556 -0.92 -15.61 -32.50
C THR A 556 -0.70 -14.57 -31.39
N LEU A 557 -0.97 -14.96 -30.14
CA LEU A 557 -0.74 -14.13 -28.95
C LEU A 557 0.58 -14.51 -28.29
N GLN A 558 1.49 -13.54 -28.17
CA GLN A 558 2.68 -13.65 -27.35
C GLN A 558 2.58 -12.73 -26.14
N VAL A 559 2.93 -13.27 -24.97
CA VAL A 559 3.00 -12.55 -23.70
C VAL A 559 4.42 -12.63 -23.17
N VAL A 560 5.12 -11.50 -23.23
CA VAL A 560 6.57 -11.43 -23.02
C VAL A 560 6.88 -10.56 -21.82
N ARG A 561 7.68 -11.09 -20.89
CA ARG A 561 8.23 -10.32 -19.77
C ARG A 561 9.73 -10.14 -19.92
N ASN A 562 10.19 -8.89 -19.88
CA ASN A 562 11.60 -8.59 -19.69
C ASN A 562 11.96 -8.68 -18.21
N THR A 563 12.78 -9.67 -17.84
CA THR A 563 13.24 -9.92 -16.47
C THR A 563 14.43 -9.05 -16.07
N ARG A 564 15.05 -8.35 -17.04
CA ARG A 564 16.13 -7.40 -16.78
C ARG A 564 15.63 -6.25 -15.89
N ILE A 565 16.14 -6.19 -14.66
CA ILE A 565 15.91 -5.09 -13.73
C ILE A 565 17.20 -4.31 -13.55
N THR A 566 17.17 -3.00 -13.81
CA THR A 566 18.34 -2.14 -13.59
C THR A 566 18.33 -1.68 -12.14
N PRO A 567 19.43 -1.84 -11.37
CA PRO A 567 19.51 -1.33 -10.01
C PRO A 567 19.20 0.17 -9.95
N LYS A 568 18.37 0.58 -8.99
CA LYS A 568 17.97 1.97 -8.76
C LYS A 568 18.37 2.43 -7.37
N ALA A 569 18.27 3.73 -7.14
CA ALA A 569 18.58 4.36 -5.87
C ALA A 569 17.88 3.66 -4.69
N PRO A 570 18.59 3.43 -3.56
CA PRO A 570 18.02 2.83 -2.38
C PRO A 570 16.94 3.73 -1.78
N VAL A 571 15.92 3.10 -1.20
CA VAL A 571 14.77 3.75 -0.59
C VAL A 571 14.79 3.55 0.92
N ARG A 572 14.61 4.66 1.65
CA ARG A 572 14.44 4.71 3.10
C ARG A 572 13.00 5.07 3.44
N PHE A 573 12.25 4.13 4.00
CA PHE A 573 10.87 4.36 4.41
C PHE A 573 10.79 5.12 5.71
N LEU A 574 10.02 6.20 5.70
CA LEU A 574 9.79 7.07 6.84
C LEU A 574 8.65 6.54 7.71
N ALA A 575 8.76 6.72 9.02
CA ALA A 575 7.72 6.33 9.96
C ALA A 575 6.61 7.40 10.02
N LYS A 576 6.99 8.68 9.98
CA LYS A 576 6.06 9.82 10.07
C LYS A 576 6.17 10.72 8.84
N GLU A 577 5.10 11.46 8.58
CA GLU A 577 5.07 12.42 7.48
C GLU A 577 6.05 13.57 7.72
N GLU A 578 6.17 14.01 8.97
CA GLU A 578 7.04 15.12 9.36
C GLU A 578 8.53 14.81 9.15
N ASP A 579 8.92 13.53 9.19
CA ASP A 579 10.28 13.09 8.86
C ASP A 579 10.61 13.46 7.39
N ALA A 580 9.61 13.45 6.49
CA ALA A 580 9.80 13.84 5.10
C ALA A 580 10.19 15.32 4.98
N PHE A 581 9.53 16.19 5.74
CA PHE A 581 9.86 17.62 5.78
C PHE A 581 11.27 17.86 6.31
N TYR A 582 11.69 17.07 7.31
CA TYR A 582 13.03 17.16 7.85
C TYR A 582 14.09 16.74 6.81
N GLN A 583 13.88 15.65 6.09
CA GLN A 583 14.81 15.22 5.04
C GLN A 583 14.94 16.25 3.92
N ILE A 584 13.83 16.91 3.53
CA ILE A 584 13.84 18.00 2.55
C ILE A 584 14.65 19.19 3.08
N MET A 585 14.39 19.63 4.31
CA MET A 585 15.08 20.74 4.96
C MET A 585 16.58 20.46 5.06
N SER A 586 16.95 19.29 5.58
CA SER A 586 18.35 18.88 5.79
C SER A 586 19.10 18.83 4.45
N ALA A 587 18.51 18.22 3.41
CA ALA A 587 19.13 18.19 2.09
C ALA A 587 19.33 19.59 1.50
N LEU A 588 18.32 20.46 1.60
CA LEU A 588 18.46 21.85 1.15
C LEU A 588 19.49 22.64 1.96
N ILE A 589 19.69 22.38 3.25
CA ILE A 589 20.75 23.06 4.02
C ILE A 589 22.14 22.67 3.51
N HIS A 590 22.32 21.44 3.03
CA HIS A 590 23.58 20.91 2.51
C HIS A 590 23.76 21.12 0.99
N ASP A 591 23.10 22.13 0.42
CA ASP A 591 23.21 22.48 -1.00
C ASP A 591 22.90 21.32 -1.97
N LYS A 592 22.03 20.40 -1.54
CA LYS A 592 21.58 19.29 -2.38
C LYS A 592 20.39 19.67 -3.25
N LYS A 593 20.32 19.06 -4.43
CA LYS A 593 19.18 19.15 -5.34
C LYS A 593 18.08 18.20 -4.88
N VAL A 594 16.95 18.75 -4.49
CA VAL A 594 15.84 18.01 -3.88
C VAL A 594 14.64 17.94 -4.81
N VAL A 595 14.14 16.72 -4.98
CA VAL A 595 12.88 16.48 -5.69
C VAL A 595 11.86 15.98 -4.69
N VAL A 596 10.67 16.58 -4.68
CA VAL A 596 9.59 16.19 -3.78
C VAL A 596 8.40 15.71 -4.59
N VAL A 597 8.11 14.42 -4.46
CA VAL A 597 7.01 13.75 -5.14
C VAL A 597 5.84 13.69 -4.17
N CYS A 598 4.72 14.28 -4.53
CA CYS A 598 3.50 14.21 -3.75
C CYS A 598 2.39 13.58 -4.57
N ASP A 599 1.39 13.00 -3.93
CA ASP A 599 0.19 12.57 -4.64
C ASP A 599 -0.87 13.68 -4.72
N THR A 600 -0.85 14.65 -3.81
CA THR A 600 -1.77 15.79 -3.80
C THR A 600 -1.05 17.10 -4.11
N ALA A 601 -1.71 17.98 -4.88
CA ALA A 601 -1.24 19.34 -5.14
C ALA A 601 -1.06 20.13 -3.84
N ALA A 602 -1.97 19.89 -2.89
CA ALA A 602 -1.95 20.49 -1.58
C ALA A 602 -0.64 20.24 -0.83
N LYS A 603 -0.11 19.01 -0.87
CA LYS A 603 1.12 18.65 -0.17
C LYS A 603 2.35 19.25 -0.85
N ALA A 604 2.40 19.22 -2.18
CA ALA A 604 3.50 19.84 -2.95
C ALA A 604 3.64 21.33 -2.63
N MET A 605 2.53 22.06 -2.58
CA MET A 605 2.52 23.48 -2.19
C MET A 605 2.92 23.70 -0.73
N GLU A 606 2.44 22.85 0.20
CA GLU A 606 2.77 22.93 1.63
C GLU A 606 4.28 22.78 1.87
N VAL A 607 4.94 21.88 1.14
CA VAL A 607 6.39 21.70 1.21
C VAL A 607 7.14 22.96 0.79
N ARG A 608 6.87 23.50 -0.41
CA ARG A 608 7.54 24.71 -0.91
C ARG A 608 7.36 25.89 0.04
N GLU A 609 6.13 26.14 0.48
CA GLU A 609 5.85 27.26 1.38
C GLU A 609 6.50 27.10 2.76
N THR A 610 6.61 25.87 3.26
CA THR A 610 7.33 25.59 4.50
C THR A 610 8.83 25.88 4.36
N MET A 611 9.46 25.43 3.28
CA MET A 611 10.88 25.68 3.02
C MET A 611 11.17 27.17 2.79
N LYS A 612 10.25 27.89 2.13
CA LYS A 612 10.30 29.35 1.98
C LYS A 612 10.23 30.07 3.33
N LYS A 613 9.32 29.65 4.23
CA LYS A 613 9.22 30.22 5.59
C LYS A 613 10.43 29.97 6.46
N LEU A 614 11.13 28.86 6.24
CA LEU A 614 12.40 28.58 6.91
C LEU A 614 13.55 29.45 6.40
N GLY A 615 13.34 30.18 5.30
CA GLY A 615 14.35 31.05 4.68
C GLY A 615 15.28 30.31 3.72
N LEU A 616 14.94 29.07 3.32
CA LEU A 616 15.78 28.27 2.42
C LEU A 616 15.59 28.63 0.95
N LEU A 617 14.44 29.23 0.59
CA LEU A 617 14.05 29.55 -0.79
C LEU A 617 13.85 31.07 -0.98
N GLY A 618 14.20 31.63 -2.15
CA GLY A 618 13.91 33.03 -2.52
C GLY A 618 15.12 33.87 -2.96
N SER A 619 15.02 35.20 -2.92
CA SER A 619 15.98 36.14 -3.54
C SER A 619 17.41 36.16 -2.97
N LYS A 620 17.65 35.47 -1.85
CA LYS A 620 18.98 35.20 -1.28
C LYS A 620 19.20 33.70 -1.00
N GLY A 621 18.33 32.83 -1.53
CA GLY A 621 18.29 31.39 -1.25
C GLY A 621 18.12 30.57 -2.52
N LYS A 622 17.73 29.31 -2.33
CA LYS A 622 17.58 28.32 -3.40
C LYS A 622 16.36 28.59 -4.30
N LEU A 623 16.46 28.21 -5.56
CA LEU A 623 15.38 28.26 -6.54
C LEU A 623 14.43 27.08 -6.35
N SER A 624 13.13 27.35 -6.49
CA SER A 624 12.10 26.31 -6.35
C SER A 624 11.00 26.44 -7.39
N ILE A 625 10.42 25.30 -7.77
CA ILE A 625 9.22 25.22 -8.61
C ILE A 625 8.24 24.20 -8.02
N VAL A 626 6.94 24.47 -8.17
CA VAL A 626 5.88 23.49 -7.87
C VAL A 626 5.09 23.24 -9.15
N ILE A 627 4.93 21.97 -9.53
CA ILE A 627 4.24 21.53 -10.74
C ILE A 627 2.99 20.73 -10.34
N THR A 628 1.84 21.39 -10.39
CA THR A 628 0.52 20.83 -10.08
C THR A 628 -0.50 21.27 -11.12
N GLY A 629 -1.75 20.83 -10.98
CA GLY A 629 -2.83 21.34 -11.85
C GLY A 629 -2.99 22.83 -11.69
N ASP A 630 -2.85 23.30 -10.45
CA ASP A 630 -3.03 24.71 -10.06
C ASP A 630 -1.91 25.61 -10.60
N THR A 631 -0.70 25.10 -10.78
CA THR A 631 0.46 25.87 -11.28
C THR A 631 0.74 25.64 -12.77
N GLY A 632 0.03 24.73 -13.43
CA GLY A 632 0.29 24.33 -14.82
C GLY A 632 0.21 25.48 -15.83
N SER A 633 -0.52 26.54 -15.52
CA SER A 633 -0.66 27.74 -16.35
C SER A 633 0.48 28.75 -16.18
N GLN A 634 1.28 28.66 -15.11
CA GLN A 634 2.36 29.60 -14.82
C GLN A 634 3.46 29.51 -15.90
N PRO A 635 4.04 30.64 -16.34
CA PRO A 635 5.05 30.65 -17.41
C PRO A 635 6.24 29.75 -17.09
N GLU A 636 6.73 29.82 -15.85
CA GLU A 636 7.84 29.00 -15.38
C GLU A 636 7.56 27.49 -15.40
N VAL A 637 6.29 27.09 -15.21
CA VAL A 637 5.87 25.69 -15.30
C VAL A 637 5.66 25.28 -16.75
N LYS A 638 5.09 26.13 -17.60
CA LYS A 638 5.01 25.88 -19.05
C LYS A 638 6.40 25.70 -19.66
N MET A 639 7.32 26.62 -19.38
CA MET A 639 8.73 26.52 -19.81
C MET A 639 9.41 25.25 -19.28
N PHE A 640 9.12 24.87 -18.02
CA PHE A 640 9.61 23.59 -17.49
C PHE A 640 9.03 22.41 -18.26
N MET A 641 7.73 22.43 -18.60
CA MET A 641 7.07 21.32 -19.29
C MET A 641 7.44 21.23 -20.78
N ASP A 642 7.84 22.34 -21.39
CA ASP A 642 8.30 22.38 -22.78
C ASP A 642 9.64 21.65 -22.94
N ASP A 643 10.56 21.85 -22.00
CA ASP A 643 11.80 21.08 -21.86
C ASP A 643 12.07 20.75 -20.38
N VAL A 644 11.66 19.53 -20.00
CA VAL A 644 11.74 19.06 -18.62
C VAL A 644 13.16 18.83 -18.12
N ASN A 645 14.14 18.59 -19.01
CA ASN A 645 15.53 18.38 -18.59
C ASN A 645 16.22 19.72 -18.32
N VAL A 646 16.05 20.71 -19.22
CA VAL A 646 16.53 22.08 -19.00
C VAL A 646 15.83 22.71 -17.80
N GLY A 647 14.50 22.54 -17.71
CA GLY A 647 13.70 22.98 -16.58
C GLY A 647 14.16 22.36 -15.27
N ALA A 648 14.37 21.04 -15.23
CA ALA A 648 14.86 20.36 -14.04
C ALA A 648 16.21 20.92 -13.60
N ALA A 649 17.17 21.18 -14.50
CA ALA A 649 18.51 21.64 -14.11
C ALA A 649 18.51 22.99 -13.36
N LYS A 650 17.52 23.86 -13.62
CA LYS A 650 17.44 25.22 -13.09
C LYS A 650 17.12 25.31 -11.59
N TYR A 651 16.35 24.37 -11.05
CA TYR A 651 15.76 24.50 -9.70
C TYR A 651 16.42 23.57 -8.70
N ASP A 652 16.72 24.09 -7.51
CA ASP A 652 17.24 23.30 -6.38
C ASP A 652 16.14 22.46 -5.72
N LEU A 653 14.91 22.96 -5.68
CA LEU A 653 13.73 22.26 -5.19
C LEU A 653 12.66 22.12 -6.28
N VAL A 654 12.35 20.89 -6.68
CA VAL A 654 11.25 20.61 -7.61
C VAL A 654 10.18 19.81 -6.86
N CYS A 655 9.01 20.40 -6.63
CA CYS A 655 7.87 19.71 -6.05
C CYS A 655 6.84 19.40 -7.13
N TYR A 656 6.29 18.20 -7.20
CA TYR A 656 5.23 17.89 -8.17
C TYR A 656 4.22 16.87 -7.67
N ASN A 657 3.06 16.81 -8.34
CA ASN A 657 2.05 15.79 -8.10
C ASN A 657 1.70 14.94 -9.34
N SER A 658 0.53 14.29 -9.32
CA SER A 658 -0.01 13.48 -10.42
C SER A 658 -0.03 14.15 -11.80
N VAL A 659 0.12 15.48 -11.89
CA VAL A 659 0.27 16.19 -13.18
C VAL A 659 1.53 15.79 -13.94
N MET A 660 2.58 15.35 -13.25
CA MET A 660 3.77 14.73 -13.82
C MET A 660 3.63 13.22 -13.99
N GLY A 661 2.43 12.67 -13.78
CA GLY A 661 2.15 11.24 -13.71
C GLY A 661 2.20 10.50 -15.04
N SER A 662 2.23 11.18 -16.18
CA SER A 662 2.36 10.57 -17.52
C SER A 662 3.12 11.51 -18.47
N GLY A 663 3.75 10.93 -19.51
CA GLY A 663 4.36 11.70 -20.60
C GLY A 663 5.56 12.59 -20.23
N VAL A 664 6.19 12.38 -19.08
CA VAL A 664 7.37 13.13 -18.64
C VAL A 664 8.49 12.17 -18.22
N SER A 665 9.72 12.45 -18.65
CA SER A 665 10.92 11.70 -18.28
C SER A 665 12.11 12.67 -18.16
N ILE A 666 12.72 12.74 -16.98
CA ILE A 666 13.90 13.57 -16.71
C ILE A 666 15.10 12.62 -16.62
N THR A 667 15.99 12.74 -17.59
CA THR A 667 17.12 11.83 -17.83
C THR A 667 18.47 12.47 -17.54
N ASP A 668 18.57 13.78 -17.72
CA ASP A 668 19.85 14.48 -17.79
C ASP A 668 20.26 15.07 -16.44
N VAL A 669 19.32 15.11 -15.49
CA VAL A 669 19.51 15.68 -14.15
C VAL A 669 19.40 14.57 -13.12
N GLU A 670 20.43 14.44 -12.29
CA GLU A 670 20.40 13.59 -11.10
C GLU A 670 19.85 14.40 -9.90
N ALA A 671 18.83 13.85 -9.26
CA ALA A 671 18.35 14.38 -7.99
C ALA A 671 19.16 13.78 -6.84
N ASP A 672 19.90 14.60 -6.09
CA ASP A 672 20.67 14.12 -4.93
C ASP A 672 19.75 13.41 -3.92
N VAL A 673 18.60 14.03 -3.63
CA VAL A 673 17.61 13.51 -2.69
C VAL A 673 16.22 13.60 -3.30
N VAL A 674 15.50 12.47 -3.32
CA VAL A 674 14.09 12.41 -3.67
C VAL A 674 13.29 12.10 -2.42
N VAL A 675 12.26 12.90 -2.12
CA VAL A 675 11.36 12.66 -1.00
C VAL A 675 9.95 12.49 -1.54
N GLN A 676 9.38 11.31 -1.36
CA GLN A 676 8.01 11.01 -1.74
C GLN A 676 7.07 11.00 -0.54
N ILE A 677 5.94 11.68 -0.68
CA ILE A 677 4.87 11.77 0.32
C ILE A 677 3.58 11.27 -0.31
N SER A 678 3.18 10.06 0.07
CA SER A 678 2.04 9.33 -0.48
C SER A 678 0.97 9.06 0.58
N THR A 679 -0.20 9.66 0.40
CA THR A 679 -1.34 9.71 1.34
C THR A 679 -2.69 9.28 0.76
N PHE A 680 -2.80 9.16 -0.56
CA PHE A 680 -4.05 9.08 -1.31
C PHE A 680 -3.96 8.09 -2.49
N LEU A 681 -3.01 8.28 -3.42
CA LEU A 681 -2.97 7.52 -4.66
C LEU A 681 -2.62 6.03 -4.45
N PRO A 682 -3.03 5.14 -5.37
CA PRO A 682 -2.62 3.74 -5.35
C PRO A 682 -1.08 3.59 -5.49
N PRO A 683 -0.50 2.53 -4.90
CA PRO A 683 0.94 2.23 -4.96
C PRO A 683 1.56 2.23 -6.36
N SER A 684 0.90 1.62 -7.35
CA SER A 684 1.37 1.56 -8.75
C SER A 684 1.54 2.97 -9.35
N ASN A 685 0.55 3.84 -9.20
CA ASN A 685 0.62 5.24 -9.65
C ASN A 685 1.75 6.01 -8.93
N ASN A 686 1.95 5.76 -7.64
CA ASN A 686 3.03 6.38 -6.88
C ASN A 686 4.42 5.92 -7.35
N LEU A 687 4.59 4.66 -7.77
CA LEU A 687 5.84 4.18 -8.36
C LEU A 687 6.15 4.90 -9.68
N GLN A 688 5.14 5.08 -10.53
CA GLN A 688 5.29 5.83 -11.79
C GLN A 688 5.70 7.28 -11.54
N LEU A 689 5.11 7.93 -10.52
CA LEU A 689 5.49 9.29 -10.12
C LEU A 689 6.92 9.38 -9.61
N LEU A 690 7.35 8.40 -8.80
CA LEU A 690 8.73 8.33 -8.31
C LEU A 690 9.72 8.20 -9.47
N ASN A 691 9.38 7.40 -10.48
CA ASN A 691 10.27 7.06 -11.59
C ASN A 691 10.38 8.14 -12.68
N ARG A 692 9.81 9.35 -12.48
CA ARG A 692 9.91 10.46 -13.46
C ARG A 692 11.33 11.00 -13.55
N TYR A 693 12.03 11.11 -12.43
CA TYR A 693 13.48 11.32 -12.40
C TYR A 693 14.17 9.96 -12.55
N ARG A 694 14.89 9.75 -13.66
CA ARG A 694 15.56 8.47 -13.94
C ARG A 694 16.83 8.28 -13.13
N ARG A 695 17.52 9.37 -12.81
CA ARG A 695 18.75 9.39 -12.00
C ARG A 695 18.44 9.98 -10.64
N GLN A 696 18.69 9.19 -9.60
CA GLN A 696 18.35 9.49 -8.21
C GLN A 696 19.53 9.06 -7.34
N GLY A 697 19.91 9.88 -6.37
CA GLY A 697 20.94 9.54 -5.39
C GLY A 697 20.35 8.72 -4.24
N LEU A 698 19.60 9.39 -3.35
CA LEU A 698 18.93 8.78 -2.21
C LEU A 698 17.43 9.07 -2.23
N VAL A 699 16.61 8.06 -1.92
CA VAL A 699 15.14 8.21 -1.90
C VAL A 699 14.60 8.00 -0.49
N TYR A 700 13.72 8.91 -0.06
CA TYR A 700 12.92 8.77 1.14
C TYR A 700 11.44 8.66 0.78
N CYS A 701 10.75 7.66 1.32
CA CYS A 701 9.32 7.49 1.06
C CYS A 701 8.53 7.48 2.37
N TYR A 702 7.62 8.45 2.50
CA TYR A 702 6.51 8.33 3.43
C TYR A 702 5.29 7.79 2.69
N TYR A 703 4.74 6.69 3.19
CA TYR A 703 3.48 6.13 2.71
C TYR A 703 2.55 5.93 3.90
N ARG A 704 1.27 6.34 3.74
CA ARG A 704 0.26 6.22 4.79
C ARG A 704 0.26 4.84 5.45
N TRP A 705 0.12 4.82 6.77
CA TRP A 705 0.05 3.61 7.57
C TRP A 705 -1.42 3.21 7.79
N GLY A 706 -1.73 1.92 7.68
CA GLY A 706 -3.08 1.38 7.88
C GLY A 706 -3.42 0.24 6.93
N GLU A 707 -4.35 -0.62 7.34
CA GLU A 707 -4.83 -1.74 6.53
C GLU A 707 -6.36 -1.74 6.44
N GLU A 708 -6.86 -1.96 5.23
CA GLU A 708 -8.28 -2.00 4.91
C GLU A 708 -8.61 -3.31 4.21
N LEU A 709 -8.57 -4.43 4.93
CA LEU A 709 -8.80 -5.77 4.34
C LEU A 709 -10.19 -5.92 3.70
N ASP A 710 -11.19 -5.16 4.15
CA ASP A 710 -12.58 -5.24 3.67
C ASP A 710 -12.82 -4.75 2.24
N LYS A 711 -11.77 -4.34 1.50
CA LYS A 711 -11.88 -3.97 0.08
C LYS A 711 -12.18 -5.21 -0.76
N GLY A 712 -13.14 -5.09 -1.68
CA GLY A 712 -13.64 -6.22 -2.46
C GLY A 712 -12.71 -6.67 -3.59
N SER A 713 -12.68 -7.96 -3.85
CA SER A 713 -12.11 -8.61 -5.05
C SER A 713 -12.92 -8.28 -6.31
N ALA A 714 -12.37 -8.62 -7.49
CA ALA A 714 -13.07 -8.48 -8.77
C ALA A 714 -14.40 -9.25 -8.80
N GLU A 715 -14.46 -10.44 -8.22
CA GLU A 715 -15.71 -11.22 -8.17
C GLU A 715 -16.76 -10.54 -7.29
N GLU A 716 -16.37 -10.07 -6.10
CA GLU A 716 -17.28 -9.32 -5.23
C GLU A 716 -17.77 -8.03 -5.90
N VAL A 717 -16.91 -7.34 -6.65
CA VAL A 717 -17.27 -6.15 -7.43
C VAL A 717 -18.31 -6.50 -8.51
N ARG A 718 -18.13 -7.62 -9.21
CA ARG A 718 -19.05 -8.09 -10.24
C ARG A 718 -20.40 -8.53 -9.67
N THR A 719 -20.39 -9.38 -8.63
CA THR A 719 -21.61 -9.83 -7.95
C THR A 719 -22.40 -8.66 -7.39
N GLU A 720 -21.71 -7.68 -6.81
CA GLU A 720 -22.34 -6.46 -6.31
C GLU A 720 -22.93 -5.61 -7.45
N ALA A 721 -22.25 -5.49 -8.60
CA ALA A 721 -22.80 -4.79 -9.76
C ALA A 721 -24.05 -5.49 -10.34
N GLU A 722 -24.04 -6.84 -10.40
CA GLU A 722 -25.19 -7.64 -10.81
C GLU A 722 -26.36 -7.46 -9.84
N ALA A 723 -26.10 -7.58 -8.54
CA ALA A 723 -27.10 -7.43 -7.50
C ALA A 723 -27.73 -6.02 -7.53
N ARG A 724 -26.93 -4.97 -7.75
CA ARG A 724 -27.42 -3.60 -7.97
C ARG A 724 -28.32 -3.51 -9.18
N ALA A 725 -27.87 -4.01 -10.32
CA ALA A 725 -28.66 -3.99 -11.56
C ALA A 725 -29.99 -4.73 -11.40
N ASP A 726 -30.01 -5.86 -10.71
CA ASP A 726 -31.23 -6.62 -10.45
C ASP A 726 -32.19 -5.85 -9.54
N ARG A 727 -31.65 -5.11 -8.57
CA ARG A 727 -32.50 -4.28 -7.70
C ARG A 727 -33.04 -3.03 -8.37
N GLU A 728 -32.22 -2.35 -9.17
CA GLU A 728 -32.67 -1.23 -10.00
C GLU A 728 -33.79 -1.70 -10.95
N ALA A 729 -33.62 -2.86 -11.58
CA ALA A 729 -34.63 -3.53 -12.40
C ALA A 729 -35.93 -3.83 -11.62
N GLU A 730 -35.84 -4.34 -10.39
CA GLU A 730 -37.00 -4.56 -9.52
C GLU A 730 -37.72 -3.24 -9.18
N LEU A 731 -36.96 -2.21 -8.80
CA LEU A 731 -37.50 -0.90 -8.45
C LEU A 731 -38.28 -0.31 -9.63
N VAL A 732 -37.69 -0.29 -10.83
CA VAL A 732 -38.39 0.22 -12.02
C VAL A 732 -39.39 -0.79 -12.62
N SER A 733 -39.49 -2.00 -12.04
CA SER A 733 -40.32 -3.12 -12.50
C SER A 733 -40.10 -3.51 -13.96
N MET A 734 -38.88 -3.39 -14.45
CA MET A 734 -38.48 -3.80 -15.80
C MET A 734 -37.43 -4.90 -15.70
N LYS A 735 -37.47 -5.87 -16.61
CA LYS A 735 -36.38 -6.82 -16.73
C LYS A 735 -35.17 -6.11 -17.34
N ARG A 736 -33.98 -6.26 -16.73
CA ARG A 736 -32.73 -5.79 -17.36
C ARG A 736 -32.50 -6.52 -18.68
N ARG A 737 -32.13 -5.78 -19.72
CA ARG A 737 -31.81 -6.37 -21.02
C ARG A 737 -30.50 -7.16 -20.99
N THR A 738 -30.43 -8.23 -21.78
CA THR A 738 -29.19 -8.97 -21.99
C THR A 738 -28.13 -8.05 -22.59
N ARG A 739 -27.02 -7.88 -21.87
CA ARG A 739 -25.90 -7.05 -22.31
C ARG A 739 -25.20 -7.68 -23.52
N ASN A 740 -24.77 -6.86 -24.47
CA ASN A 740 -23.98 -7.32 -25.61
C ASN A 740 -22.55 -7.71 -25.20
N ASP A 741 -21.80 -8.32 -26.10
CA ASP A 741 -20.46 -8.84 -25.79
C ASP A 741 -19.48 -7.74 -25.34
N ASN A 742 -19.60 -6.53 -25.90
CA ASN A 742 -18.77 -5.41 -25.49
C ASN A 742 -19.08 -4.97 -24.06
N ALA A 743 -20.36 -4.87 -23.68
CA ALA A 743 -20.75 -4.54 -22.31
C ALA A 743 -20.32 -5.64 -21.31
N LYS A 744 -20.49 -6.91 -21.66
CA LYS A 744 -20.03 -8.05 -20.83
C LYS A 744 -18.51 -8.07 -20.65
N ALA A 745 -17.75 -7.88 -21.73
CA ALA A 745 -16.29 -7.81 -21.66
C ALA A 745 -15.84 -6.61 -20.82
N ARG A 746 -16.53 -5.47 -20.95
CA ARG A 746 -16.28 -4.29 -20.09
C ARG A 746 -16.53 -4.60 -18.63
N ASP A 747 -17.63 -5.25 -18.28
CA ASP A 747 -17.92 -5.63 -16.89
C ASP A 747 -16.82 -6.53 -16.31
N ALA A 748 -16.36 -7.53 -17.06
CA ALA A 748 -15.27 -8.40 -16.65
C ALA A 748 -13.95 -7.63 -16.42
N VAL A 749 -13.52 -6.83 -17.40
CA VAL A 749 -12.25 -6.09 -17.33
C VAL A 749 -12.30 -4.98 -16.28
N ALA A 750 -13.42 -4.26 -16.16
CA ALA A 750 -13.60 -3.23 -15.14
C ALA A 750 -13.60 -3.82 -13.72
N SER A 751 -14.20 -5.00 -13.53
CA SER A 751 -14.16 -5.70 -12.25
C SER A 751 -12.73 -6.05 -11.84
N VAL A 752 -11.92 -6.53 -12.79
CA VAL A 752 -10.48 -6.78 -12.57
C VAL A 752 -9.74 -5.49 -12.25
N ALA A 753 -9.98 -4.40 -12.99
CA ALA A 753 -9.35 -3.10 -12.76
C ALA A 753 -9.66 -2.53 -11.37
N ILE A 754 -10.92 -2.62 -10.93
CA ILE A 754 -11.35 -2.14 -9.61
C ILE A 754 -10.86 -3.08 -8.50
N GLY A 755 -10.93 -4.40 -8.73
CA GLY A 755 -10.40 -5.42 -7.84
C GLY A 755 -8.91 -5.22 -7.59
N ASP A 756 -8.11 -5.01 -8.64
CA ASP A 756 -6.67 -4.76 -8.53
C ASP A 756 -6.38 -3.53 -7.64
N VAL A 757 -7.01 -2.38 -7.93
CA VAL A 757 -6.84 -1.17 -7.10
C VAL A 757 -7.26 -1.42 -5.65
N ASN A 758 -8.38 -2.10 -5.43
CA ASN A 758 -8.86 -2.47 -4.10
C ASN A 758 -7.84 -3.33 -3.34
N GLN A 759 -7.20 -4.29 -4.00
CA GLN A 759 -6.17 -5.14 -3.39
C GLN A 759 -4.90 -4.36 -3.06
N GLN A 760 -4.46 -3.45 -3.95
CA GLN A 760 -3.32 -2.57 -3.64
C GLN A 760 -3.60 -1.73 -2.38
N GLU A 761 -4.84 -1.31 -2.17
CA GLU A 761 -5.27 -0.47 -1.05
C GLU A 761 -5.36 -1.24 0.29
N ARG A 762 -5.51 -2.58 0.28
CA ARG A 762 -5.66 -3.38 1.50
C ARG A 762 -4.47 -3.24 2.46
N SER A 763 -3.25 -3.17 1.93
CA SER A 763 -2.02 -2.87 2.68
C SER A 763 -1.05 -2.05 1.82
N ALA A 764 -1.49 -0.84 1.48
CA ALA A 764 -0.81 0.00 0.48
C ALA A 764 0.69 0.20 0.74
N ARG A 765 1.09 0.38 2.00
CA ARG A 765 2.52 0.51 2.35
C ARG A 765 3.30 -0.78 2.09
N THR A 766 2.78 -1.93 2.50
CA THR A 766 3.43 -3.24 2.30
C THR A 766 3.56 -3.55 0.82
N TYR A 767 2.48 -3.39 0.07
CA TYR A 767 2.49 -3.60 -1.37
C TYR A 767 3.45 -2.65 -2.08
N TYR A 768 3.47 -1.36 -1.69
CA TYR A 768 4.38 -0.38 -2.27
C TYR A 768 5.87 -0.70 -1.99
N MET A 769 6.21 -1.18 -0.78
CA MET A 769 7.56 -1.65 -0.48
C MET A 769 8.00 -2.80 -1.39
N ASN A 770 7.09 -3.73 -1.70
CA ASN A 770 7.41 -4.85 -2.59
C ASN A 770 7.49 -4.42 -4.06
N LEU A 771 6.62 -3.50 -4.50
CA LEU A 771 6.74 -2.87 -5.82
C LEU A 771 8.10 -2.18 -6.00
N LEU A 772 8.60 -1.46 -5.00
CA LEU A 772 9.91 -0.82 -5.07
C LEU A 772 11.06 -1.84 -5.18
N LYS A 773 10.96 -2.97 -4.47
CA LYS A 773 11.94 -4.07 -4.61
C LYS A 773 11.90 -4.66 -6.02
N ALA A 774 10.71 -4.92 -6.56
CA ALA A 774 10.52 -5.40 -7.92
C ALA A 774 11.01 -4.38 -8.97
N ASP A 775 10.98 -3.08 -8.64
CA ASP A 775 11.52 -1.99 -9.45
C ASP A 775 13.06 -1.88 -9.40
N GLY A 776 13.74 -2.76 -8.66
CA GLY A 776 15.20 -2.82 -8.57
C GLY A 776 15.81 -1.98 -7.45
N ARG A 777 15.04 -1.66 -6.40
CA ARG A 777 15.49 -0.81 -5.28
C ARG A 777 15.73 -1.63 -4.02
N GLU A 778 16.81 -1.32 -3.31
CA GLU A 778 16.98 -1.74 -1.93
C GLU A 778 16.04 -0.92 -1.02
N VAL A 779 15.28 -1.58 -0.15
CA VAL A 779 14.27 -0.92 0.70
C VAL A 779 14.59 -1.14 2.17
N THR A 780 14.85 -0.06 2.90
CA THR A 780 15.17 -0.06 4.34
C THR A 780 14.21 0.85 5.11
N MET A 781 14.12 0.67 6.44
CA MET A 781 13.33 1.54 7.33
C MET A 781 14.23 2.59 7.96
N GLN A 782 13.83 3.86 7.90
CA GLN A 782 14.50 4.95 8.60
C GLN A 782 13.96 5.02 10.05
N LEU A 783 14.87 5.04 11.03
CA LEU A 783 14.50 5.34 12.41
C LEU A 783 14.09 6.82 12.52
N ALA A 784 13.03 7.09 13.27
CA ALA A 784 12.54 8.46 13.44
C ALA A 784 13.64 9.33 14.07
N GLU A 785 13.99 10.42 13.39
CA GLU A 785 14.88 11.45 13.93
C GLU A 785 14.03 12.47 14.70
N GLY A 786 14.59 13.05 15.77
CA GLY A 786 13.92 14.12 16.50
C GLY A 786 13.71 15.32 15.57
N ILE A 787 12.47 15.78 15.45
CA ILE A 787 12.13 16.91 14.58
C ILE A 787 12.45 18.21 15.31
N GLU A 788 13.22 19.10 14.68
CA GLU A 788 13.51 20.43 15.24
C GLU A 788 12.23 21.26 15.47
N ASP A 789 12.11 21.88 16.64
CA ASP A 789 10.98 22.77 17.03
C ASP A 789 10.72 23.89 16.01
N ARG A 790 11.75 24.34 15.29
CA ARG A 790 11.63 25.39 14.26
C ARG A 790 10.88 24.87 13.03
N LEU A 791 11.17 23.64 12.59
CA LEU A 791 10.49 23.00 11.47
C LEU A 791 9.02 22.77 11.79
N GLN A 792 8.72 22.25 12.99
CA GLN A 792 7.35 22.01 13.43
C GLN A 792 6.52 23.31 13.43
N ARG A 793 7.07 24.41 13.96
CA ARG A 793 6.43 25.73 13.92
C ARG A 793 6.22 26.25 12.49
N ALA A 794 7.17 26.03 11.59
CA ALA A 794 7.04 26.44 10.19
C ALA A 794 5.90 25.68 9.49
N VAL A 795 5.83 24.35 9.65
CA VAL A 795 4.75 23.50 9.10
C VAL A 795 3.38 23.99 9.61
N GLN A 796 3.24 24.17 10.92
CA GLN A 796 1.99 24.67 11.52
C GLN A 796 1.64 26.07 11.00
N GLY A 797 2.63 26.96 10.88
CA GLY A 797 2.45 28.30 10.32
C GLY A 797 2.01 28.27 8.86
N THR A 798 2.54 27.38 8.02
CA THR A 798 2.11 27.17 6.62
C THR A 798 0.66 26.73 6.55
N ARG A 799 0.27 25.73 7.35
CA ARG A 799 -1.12 25.26 7.43
C ARG A 799 -2.07 26.40 7.83
N ALA A 800 -1.67 27.22 8.80
CA ALA A 800 -2.46 28.39 9.23
C ALA A 800 -2.57 29.47 8.14
N ALA A 801 -1.49 29.77 7.40
CA ALA A 801 -1.51 30.75 6.31
C ALA A 801 -2.39 30.29 5.14
N ARG A 802 -2.33 29.00 4.77
CA ARG A 802 -3.21 28.44 3.75
C ARG A 802 -4.68 28.53 4.15
N LYS A 803 -5.00 28.28 5.42
CA LYS A 803 -6.36 28.48 5.94
C LYS A 803 -6.82 29.93 5.76
N LYS A 804 -5.95 30.91 5.97
CA LYS A 804 -6.26 32.34 5.70
C LYS A 804 -6.45 32.63 4.22
N MET A 805 -5.61 32.07 3.34
CA MET A 805 -5.73 32.23 1.89
C MET A 805 -7.05 31.65 1.37
N LEU A 806 -7.44 30.45 1.81
CA LEU A 806 -8.73 29.87 1.45
C LEU A 806 -9.91 30.73 1.91
N ALA A 807 -9.83 31.31 3.12
CA ALA A 807 -10.84 32.25 3.60
C ALA A 807 -10.88 33.56 2.78
N GLN A 808 -9.76 33.98 2.18
CA GLN A 808 -9.74 35.11 1.26
C GLN A 808 -10.32 34.73 -0.10
N VAL A 809 -9.92 33.59 -0.67
CA VAL A 809 -10.48 33.05 -1.93
C VAL A 809 -11.99 32.91 -1.83
N ALA A 810 -12.51 32.39 -0.71
CA ALA A 810 -13.96 32.32 -0.48
C ALA A 810 -14.66 33.66 -0.71
N LYS A 811 -14.04 34.78 -0.33
CA LYS A 811 -14.62 36.13 -0.42
C LYS A 811 -14.41 36.83 -1.76
N THR A 812 -13.53 36.33 -2.61
CA THR A 812 -12.95 37.10 -3.73
C THR A 812 -12.69 36.23 -4.97
N TRP A 813 -13.25 35.02 -5.05
CA TRP A 813 -12.95 34.11 -6.16
C TRP A 813 -13.40 34.67 -7.51
N ARG A 814 -14.40 35.56 -7.55
CA ARG A 814 -14.90 36.20 -8.77
C ARG A 814 -14.01 37.33 -9.28
N ASP A 815 -13.10 37.85 -8.44
CA ASP A 815 -12.15 38.90 -8.83
C ASP A 815 -11.21 38.47 -9.96
N THR A 816 -11.03 37.16 -10.13
CA THR A 816 -10.25 36.58 -11.21
C THR A 816 -11.15 35.73 -12.13
N PRO A 817 -11.06 35.91 -13.47
CA PRO A 817 -11.72 35.03 -14.43
C PRO A 817 -11.38 33.54 -14.22
N PRO A 818 -12.25 32.61 -14.66
CA PRO A 818 -12.02 31.18 -14.47
C PRO A 818 -10.73 30.72 -15.16
N ILE A 819 -9.96 29.90 -14.45
CA ILE A 819 -8.70 29.32 -14.89
C ILE A 819 -8.85 27.80 -14.97
N ASP A 820 -8.63 27.22 -16.15
CA ASP A 820 -8.63 25.79 -16.39
C ASP A 820 -7.71 25.42 -17.58
N GLN A 821 -7.89 24.23 -18.17
CA GLN A 821 -7.10 23.77 -19.30
C GLN A 821 -7.39 24.53 -20.60
N GLU A 822 -8.61 25.04 -20.77
CA GLU A 822 -9.06 25.79 -21.94
C GLU A 822 -8.82 27.29 -21.77
N ARG A 823 -8.84 27.76 -20.52
CA ARG A 823 -8.62 29.16 -20.11
C ARG A 823 -7.41 29.25 -19.17
N PRO A 824 -6.17 29.26 -19.68
CA PRO A 824 -4.99 29.28 -18.83
C PRO A 824 -4.80 30.65 -18.15
N ALA A 825 -4.19 30.67 -16.97
CA ALA A 825 -3.80 31.91 -16.28
C ALA A 825 -2.82 32.75 -17.12
N PHE A 826 -2.90 34.07 -16.96
CA PHE A 826 -1.93 35.01 -17.52
C PHE A 826 -0.60 35.00 -16.74
N GLU A 827 0.46 35.45 -17.38
CA GLU A 827 1.83 35.38 -16.86
C GLU A 827 2.06 36.19 -15.58
N ASP A 828 1.29 37.26 -15.40
CA ASP A 828 1.40 38.24 -14.31
C ASP A 828 0.48 37.95 -13.11
N TYR A 829 -0.29 36.86 -13.15
CA TYR A 829 -1.22 36.52 -12.07
C TYR A 829 -0.50 36.13 -10.78
N THR A 830 -0.93 36.71 -9.67
CA THR A 830 -0.47 36.36 -8.32
C THR A 830 -0.99 34.97 -7.89
N PRO A 831 -0.35 34.29 -6.92
CA PRO A 831 -0.84 33.02 -6.40
C PRO A 831 -2.28 33.07 -5.87
N LEU A 832 -2.71 34.23 -5.33
CA LEU A 832 -4.08 34.45 -4.90
C LEU A 832 -5.03 34.47 -6.10
N GLN A 833 -4.70 35.22 -7.16
CA GLN A 833 -5.50 35.28 -8.39
C GLN A 833 -5.63 33.92 -9.06
N ILE A 834 -4.55 33.14 -9.09
CA ILE A 834 -4.59 31.77 -9.59
C ILE A 834 -5.56 30.92 -8.76
N ALA A 835 -5.48 30.97 -7.43
CA ALA A 835 -6.38 30.25 -6.55
C ALA A 835 -7.85 30.70 -6.70
N GLN A 836 -8.09 32.01 -6.92
CA GLN A 836 -9.39 32.58 -7.22
C GLN A 836 -9.95 32.02 -8.53
N GLY A 837 -9.20 32.13 -9.64
CA GLY A 837 -9.65 31.65 -10.95
C GLY A 837 -9.86 30.14 -11.02
N LEU A 838 -9.05 29.33 -10.33
CA LEU A 838 -9.29 27.88 -10.22
C LEU A 838 -10.55 27.56 -9.43
N MET A 839 -10.81 28.31 -8.35
CA MET A 839 -12.06 28.17 -7.59
C MET A 839 -13.26 28.61 -8.42
N HIS A 840 -13.13 29.68 -9.21
CA HIS A 840 -14.14 30.14 -10.14
C HIS A 840 -14.49 29.04 -11.15
N ALA A 841 -13.51 28.45 -11.84
CA ALA A 841 -13.75 27.35 -12.78
C ALA A 841 -14.40 26.12 -12.11
N LYS A 842 -14.04 25.83 -10.85
CA LYS A 842 -14.66 24.76 -10.06
C LYS A 842 -16.13 25.06 -9.75
N ILE A 843 -16.44 26.28 -9.29
CA ILE A 843 -17.81 26.73 -9.01
C ILE A 843 -18.65 26.71 -10.28
N GLU A 844 -18.14 27.26 -11.38
CA GLU A 844 -18.77 27.25 -12.70
C GLU A 844 -19.15 25.83 -13.11
N LYS A 845 -18.23 24.87 -12.98
CA LYS A 845 -18.50 23.46 -13.27
C LYS A 845 -19.60 22.87 -12.38
N TYR A 846 -19.57 23.16 -11.07
CA TYR A 846 -20.55 22.62 -10.12
C TYR A 846 -21.94 23.26 -10.24
N LEU A 847 -22.02 24.47 -10.80
CA LEU A 847 -23.28 25.16 -11.10
C LEU A 847 -23.66 25.08 -12.59
N MET A 848 -22.94 24.29 -13.39
CA MET A 848 -23.20 24.16 -14.84
C MET A 848 -23.17 25.48 -15.63
N GLY A 849 -22.36 26.44 -15.17
CA GLY A 849 -22.24 27.78 -15.75
C GLY A 849 -23.15 28.82 -15.10
N ASN A 850 -24.14 28.40 -14.31
CA ASN A 850 -25.20 29.26 -13.78
C ASN A 850 -24.78 29.91 -12.45
N ILE A 851 -23.76 30.75 -12.53
CA ILE A 851 -23.23 31.47 -11.37
C ILE A 851 -24.15 32.66 -11.04
N PRO A 852 -24.69 32.76 -9.81
CA PRO A 852 -25.53 33.89 -9.43
C PRO A 852 -24.76 35.21 -9.48
N LEU A 853 -25.41 36.28 -9.92
CA LEU A 853 -24.82 37.61 -9.97
C LEU A 853 -24.46 38.14 -8.55
N PRO A 854 -23.47 39.04 -8.40
CA PRO A 854 -23.06 39.53 -7.07
C PRO A 854 -24.17 40.23 -6.29
N GLU A 855 -25.18 40.77 -6.98
CA GLU A 855 -26.37 41.39 -6.38
C GLU A 855 -27.33 40.34 -5.78
N VAL A 856 -27.27 39.10 -6.27
CA VAL A 856 -28.10 37.97 -5.83
C VAL A 856 -27.45 37.24 -4.66
N ALA A 857 -26.14 36.96 -4.75
CA ALA A 857 -25.41 36.23 -3.72
C ALA A 857 -23.95 36.69 -3.64
N ARG A 858 -23.43 36.82 -2.41
CA ARG A 858 -22.03 37.18 -2.18
C ARG A 858 -21.11 36.01 -2.54
N ASP A 859 -19.89 36.31 -2.97
CA ASP A 859 -18.89 35.28 -3.30
C ASP A 859 -18.68 34.26 -2.18
N GLU A 860 -18.60 34.72 -0.93
CA GLU A 860 -18.42 33.84 0.25
C GLU A 860 -19.60 32.88 0.44
N GLU A 861 -20.82 33.37 0.17
CA GLU A 861 -22.03 32.56 0.27
C GLU A 861 -22.11 31.51 -0.83
N VAL A 862 -21.79 31.89 -2.09
CA VAL A 862 -21.71 30.93 -3.20
C VAL A 862 -20.65 29.86 -2.91
N TYR A 863 -19.48 30.29 -2.44
CA TYR A 863 -18.37 29.40 -2.08
C TYR A 863 -18.79 28.40 -1.00
N ASP A 864 -19.40 28.86 0.09
CA ASP A 864 -19.79 28.03 1.22
C ASP A 864 -20.85 27.00 0.82
N ILE A 865 -21.88 27.43 0.08
CA ILE A 865 -22.95 26.56 -0.42
C ILE A 865 -22.40 25.50 -1.37
N VAL A 866 -21.63 25.90 -2.38
CA VAL A 866 -21.06 24.97 -3.37
C VAL A 866 -20.10 23.97 -2.69
N THR A 867 -19.27 24.43 -1.76
CA THR A 867 -18.34 23.57 -1.02
C THR A 867 -19.08 22.58 -0.11
N GLN A 868 -20.22 22.99 0.46
CA GLN A 868 -21.05 22.14 1.30
C GLN A 868 -21.63 20.94 0.53
N PHE A 869 -22.03 21.15 -0.73
CA PHE A 869 -22.65 20.10 -1.56
C PHE A 869 -21.70 19.40 -2.53
N GLU A 870 -20.41 19.78 -2.59
CA GLU A 870 -19.45 19.25 -3.59
C GLU A 870 -19.39 17.71 -3.69
N ARG A 871 -19.64 17.02 -2.56
CA ARG A 871 -19.58 15.54 -2.48
C ARG A 871 -20.93 14.86 -2.67
N SER A 872 -22.01 15.64 -2.64
CA SER A 872 -23.39 15.16 -2.72
C SER A 872 -24.15 15.76 -3.89
N ILE A 873 -23.48 16.46 -4.84
CA ILE A 873 -24.13 17.07 -6.01
C ILE A 873 -25.03 16.07 -6.73
N TYR A 874 -24.47 14.96 -7.22
CA TYR A 874 -25.27 13.96 -7.96
C TYR A 874 -26.36 13.29 -7.10
N PRO A 875 -26.06 12.78 -5.88
CA PRO A 875 -27.10 12.29 -4.96
C PRO A 875 -28.24 13.26 -4.69
N LEU A 876 -27.92 14.55 -4.50
CA LEU A 876 -28.90 15.60 -4.22
C LEU A 876 -29.73 15.90 -5.46
N THR A 877 -29.09 16.05 -6.62
CA THR A 877 -29.79 16.25 -7.90
C THR A 877 -30.73 15.09 -8.21
N ALA A 878 -30.28 13.84 -8.06
CA ALA A 878 -31.12 12.66 -8.25
C ALA A 878 -32.31 12.61 -7.29
N TYR A 879 -32.11 12.99 -6.02
CA TYR A 879 -33.18 13.06 -5.03
C TYR A 879 -34.22 14.15 -5.33
N LEU A 880 -33.82 15.24 -5.99
CA LEU A 880 -34.70 16.34 -6.35
C LEU A 880 -35.42 16.12 -7.68
N GLN A 881 -34.72 15.58 -8.67
CA GLN A 881 -35.25 15.28 -9.99
C GLN A 881 -35.59 13.79 -10.08
N GLN A 882 -36.50 13.33 -9.21
CA GLN A 882 -36.80 11.90 -9.03
C GLN A 882 -37.34 11.27 -10.33
N ASP A 883 -38.15 11.99 -11.10
CA ASP A 883 -38.64 11.54 -12.42
C ASP A 883 -37.49 11.35 -13.42
N THR A 884 -36.49 12.26 -13.40
CA THR A 884 -35.30 12.14 -14.25
C THR A 884 -34.45 10.95 -13.81
N ALA A 885 -34.26 10.75 -12.50
CA ALA A 885 -33.54 9.60 -11.98
C ALA A 885 -34.24 8.26 -12.33
N LEU A 886 -35.58 8.24 -12.31
CA LEU A 886 -36.38 7.09 -12.74
C LEU A 886 -36.19 6.82 -14.24
N LEU A 887 -36.35 7.83 -15.09
CA LEU A 887 -36.17 7.72 -16.53
C LEU A 887 -34.76 7.22 -16.90
N GLU A 888 -33.71 7.75 -16.24
CA GLU A 888 -32.35 7.29 -16.45
C GLU A 888 -32.16 5.81 -16.07
N ALA A 889 -32.74 5.38 -14.93
CA ALA A 889 -32.72 3.98 -14.52
C ALA A 889 -33.42 3.07 -15.53
N GLU A 890 -34.59 3.47 -16.04
CA GLU A 890 -35.32 2.74 -17.10
C GLU A 890 -34.49 2.61 -18.38
N HIS A 891 -33.89 3.70 -18.86
CA HIS A 891 -33.01 3.70 -20.02
C HIS A 891 -31.82 2.76 -19.83
N TRP A 892 -31.26 2.70 -18.63
CA TRP A 892 -30.14 1.79 -18.35
C TRP A 892 -30.55 0.33 -18.31
N MET A 893 -31.78 0.02 -17.90
CA MET A 893 -32.31 -1.33 -17.97
C MET A 893 -32.52 -1.76 -19.43
N ALA A 894 -32.94 -0.84 -20.29
CA ALA A 894 -33.12 -1.07 -21.73
C ALA A 894 -31.81 -1.15 -22.53
N ASP A 895 -30.76 -0.39 -22.16
CA ASP A 895 -29.56 -0.23 -23.00
C ASP A 895 -28.60 -1.45 -23.00
N ARG A 896 -28.70 -2.30 -24.02
CA ARG A 896 -27.80 -3.48 -24.21
C ARG A 896 -26.30 -3.17 -24.26
N THR A 897 -25.91 -1.92 -24.50
CA THR A 897 -24.51 -1.50 -24.67
C THR A 897 -23.87 -0.95 -23.39
N LYS A 898 -24.66 -0.77 -22.33
CA LYS A 898 -24.20 -0.28 -21.04
C LYS A 898 -23.70 -1.42 -20.14
N ALA A 899 -22.51 -1.25 -19.59
CA ALA A 899 -21.90 -2.18 -18.64
C ALA A 899 -22.54 -2.02 -17.26
N LEU A 900 -22.86 -3.13 -16.58
CA LEU A 900 -23.51 -3.14 -15.26
C LEU A 900 -22.70 -2.38 -14.21
N ILE A 901 -21.38 -2.47 -14.26
CA ILE A 901 -20.49 -1.82 -13.29
C ILE A 901 -20.54 -0.28 -13.33
N THR A 902 -21.09 0.28 -14.41
CA THR A 902 -21.24 1.73 -14.64
C THR A 902 -22.62 2.27 -14.28
N LEU A 903 -23.52 1.40 -13.78
CA LEU A 903 -24.81 1.82 -13.25
C LEU A 903 -24.60 2.68 -12.00
N SER A 904 -25.37 3.77 -11.89
CA SER A 904 -25.52 4.46 -10.61
C SER A 904 -26.61 3.77 -9.78
N ASN A 905 -26.66 4.10 -8.48
CA ASN A 905 -27.72 3.63 -7.58
C ASN A 905 -28.70 4.77 -7.29
N ASP A 906 -28.96 5.64 -8.27
CA ASP A 906 -29.68 6.89 -8.02
C ASP A 906 -31.14 6.61 -7.63
N ILE A 907 -31.84 5.68 -8.30
CA ILE A 907 -33.22 5.35 -7.91
C ILE A 907 -33.28 4.56 -6.61
N THR A 908 -32.31 3.66 -6.36
CA THR A 908 -32.20 2.98 -5.07
C THR A 908 -31.98 3.99 -3.94
N LEU A 909 -31.13 5.01 -4.16
CA LEU A 909 -30.91 6.10 -3.22
C LEU A 909 -32.18 6.89 -2.97
N VAL A 910 -32.89 7.29 -4.03
CA VAL A 910 -34.18 7.99 -3.95
C VAL A 910 -35.17 7.20 -3.10
N ALA A 911 -35.34 5.90 -3.38
CA ALA A 911 -36.26 5.03 -2.65
C ALA A 911 -35.93 4.93 -1.16
N VAL A 912 -34.65 4.69 -0.81
CA VAL A 912 -34.24 4.53 0.59
C VAL A 912 -34.29 5.87 1.34
N VAL A 913 -33.81 6.97 0.74
CA VAL A 913 -33.87 8.31 1.37
C VAL A 913 -35.32 8.76 1.50
N GLY A 914 -36.20 8.40 0.57
CA GLY A 914 -37.64 8.65 0.62
C GLY A 914 -38.33 8.09 1.87
N LEU A 915 -37.78 7.05 2.50
CA LEU A 915 -38.30 6.55 3.78
C LEU A 915 -38.24 7.57 4.92
N THR A 916 -37.39 8.59 4.81
CA THR A 916 -37.34 9.69 5.80
C THR A 916 -38.68 10.42 5.94
N ARG A 917 -39.60 10.29 4.96
CA ARG A 917 -41.00 10.75 5.05
C ARG A 917 -41.76 10.24 6.26
N TYR A 918 -41.42 9.03 6.73
CA TYR A 918 -42.07 8.45 7.90
C TYR A 918 -41.69 9.19 9.18
N LEU A 919 -40.56 9.91 9.20
CA LEU A 919 -40.16 10.78 10.31
C LEU A 919 -40.52 12.24 10.06
N PHE A 920 -40.22 12.75 8.87
CA PHE A 920 -40.46 14.14 8.45
C PHE A 920 -41.51 14.13 7.35
N THR A 921 -42.74 14.54 7.62
CA THR A 921 -43.77 14.61 6.55
C THR A 921 -43.47 15.72 5.54
N ASP A 922 -42.74 16.73 5.99
CA ASP A 922 -42.16 17.83 5.23
C ASP A 922 -40.72 18.00 5.75
N LEU A 923 -39.74 18.23 4.87
CA LEU A 923 -38.35 18.46 5.27
C LEU A 923 -38.15 19.74 6.11
N TYR A 924 -39.08 20.70 6.03
CA TYR A 924 -39.16 21.89 6.90
C TYR A 924 -39.73 21.60 8.29
N GLU A 925 -40.37 20.44 8.49
CA GLU A 925 -40.95 20.05 9.77
C GLU A 925 -39.88 19.90 10.85
N THR A 926 -40.20 20.32 12.07
CA THR A 926 -39.41 19.96 13.24
C THR A 926 -40.00 18.71 13.90
N LEU A 927 -39.15 17.79 14.33
CA LEU A 927 -39.52 16.51 14.94
C LEU A 927 -39.35 16.58 16.47
N PRO A 928 -40.38 16.96 17.24
CA PRO A 928 -40.34 16.98 18.71
C PRO A 928 -40.39 15.56 19.29
N PRO A 929 -40.07 15.38 20.59
CA PRO A 929 -40.00 14.05 21.20
C PRO A 929 -41.26 13.19 21.06
N ILE A 930 -42.45 13.78 21.25
CA ILE A 930 -43.73 13.06 21.13
C ILE A 930 -43.90 12.50 19.71
N THR A 931 -43.75 13.36 18.71
CA THR A 931 -43.87 12.97 17.29
C THR A 931 -42.80 11.95 16.88
N LEU A 932 -41.58 12.08 17.41
CA LEU A 932 -40.52 11.10 17.18
C LEU A 932 -40.90 9.72 17.74
N THR A 933 -41.42 9.65 18.96
CA THR A 933 -41.86 8.37 19.55
C THR A 933 -43.00 7.73 18.77
N GLU A 934 -43.95 8.52 18.28
CA GLU A 934 -45.07 8.02 17.45
C GLU A 934 -44.60 7.48 16.09
N ARG A 935 -43.60 8.12 15.48
CA ARG A 935 -43.15 7.84 14.10
C ARG A 935 -41.97 6.86 14.00
N ALA A 936 -41.14 6.77 15.05
CA ALA A 936 -39.89 6.01 15.00
C ALA A 936 -40.08 4.54 14.65
N THR A 937 -41.05 3.86 15.26
CA THR A 937 -41.29 2.43 15.02
C THR A 937 -41.64 2.17 13.56
N LYS A 938 -42.58 2.95 12.99
CA LYS A 938 -42.99 2.81 11.59
C LYS A 938 -41.81 3.04 10.63
N PHE A 939 -40.99 4.06 10.88
CA PHE A 939 -39.79 4.32 10.07
C PHE A 939 -38.81 3.13 10.12
N LEU A 940 -38.55 2.58 11.31
CA LEU A 940 -37.65 1.45 11.47
C LEU A 940 -38.19 0.17 10.81
N ASP A 941 -39.50 -0.10 10.94
CA ASP A 941 -40.15 -1.26 10.32
C ASP A 941 -40.04 -1.21 8.79
N GLU A 942 -40.25 -0.04 8.18
CA GLU A 942 -40.10 0.13 6.73
C GLU A 942 -38.63 0.10 6.29
N LEU A 943 -37.72 0.64 7.10
CA LEU A 943 -36.28 0.59 6.82
C LEU A 943 -35.73 -0.84 6.91
N GLU A 944 -36.22 -1.65 7.83
CA GLU A 944 -35.80 -3.05 7.99
C GLU A 944 -36.09 -3.86 6.72
N LYS A 945 -37.26 -3.65 6.11
CA LYS A 945 -37.67 -4.31 4.85
C LYS A 945 -36.71 -4.02 3.69
N VAL A 946 -36.04 -2.87 3.71
CA VAL A 946 -35.08 -2.44 2.67
C VAL A 946 -33.66 -2.29 3.20
N SER A 947 -33.33 -2.99 4.30
CA SER A 947 -32.00 -2.91 4.95
C SER A 947 -30.84 -3.24 4.00
N VAL A 948 -31.06 -4.13 3.03
CA VAL A 948 -30.09 -4.46 1.98
C VAL A 948 -29.86 -3.27 1.04
N ASP A 949 -30.92 -2.56 0.64
CA ASP A 949 -30.83 -1.37 -0.22
C ASP A 949 -30.15 -0.21 0.50
N TYR A 950 -30.47 -0.03 1.79
CA TYR A 950 -29.78 0.89 2.67
C TYR A 950 -28.26 0.64 2.62
N ASP A 951 -27.83 -0.61 2.78
CA ASP A 951 -26.41 -0.94 2.75
C ASP A 951 -25.79 -0.69 1.38
N ARG A 952 -26.51 -0.76 0.26
CA ARG A 952 -25.96 -0.48 -1.07
C ARG A 952 -25.65 0.99 -1.31
N VAL A 953 -26.42 1.89 -0.71
CA VAL A 953 -26.26 3.35 -0.89
C VAL A 953 -25.38 3.99 0.19
N ILE A 954 -25.13 3.27 1.29
CA ILE A 954 -24.25 3.69 2.39
C ILE A 954 -22.89 3.02 2.30
N PHE A 955 -21.83 3.81 2.12
CA PHE A 955 -20.49 3.27 1.86
C PHE A 955 -19.64 3.00 3.10
N ARG A 956 -19.94 3.66 4.23
CA ARG A 956 -19.14 3.52 5.45
C ARG A 956 -19.57 2.30 6.24
N ALA A 957 -18.61 1.42 6.56
CA ALA A 957 -18.87 0.14 7.24
C ALA A 957 -19.57 0.34 8.60
N GLU A 958 -19.18 1.38 9.35
CA GLU A 958 -19.76 1.73 10.65
C GLU A 958 -21.16 2.35 10.56
N GLN A 959 -21.62 2.68 9.36
CA GLN A 959 -22.94 3.24 9.10
C GLN A 959 -23.89 2.24 8.44
N LYS A 960 -23.41 1.02 8.12
CA LYS A 960 -24.24 -0.07 7.61
C LYS A 960 -25.34 -0.44 8.59
N TYR A 961 -26.42 -1.02 8.11
CA TYR A 961 -27.66 -1.29 8.85
C TYR A 961 -27.36 -2.02 10.16
N ALA A 962 -26.71 -3.19 10.08
CA ALA A 962 -26.37 -3.98 11.26
C ALA A 962 -25.32 -3.32 12.18
N ALA A 963 -24.55 -2.33 11.71
CA ALA A 963 -23.49 -1.70 12.51
C ALA A 963 -24.02 -0.66 13.50
N ILE A 964 -25.10 0.04 13.15
CA ILE A 964 -25.69 1.11 13.98
C ILE A 964 -26.24 0.60 15.32
N PRO A 965 -27.08 -0.46 15.39
CA PRO A 965 -27.57 -0.99 16.66
C PRO A 965 -26.49 -1.72 17.46
N ASN A 966 -25.44 -2.21 16.80
CA ASN A 966 -24.31 -2.90 17.43
C ASN A 966 -23.15 -1.97 17.82
N ARG A 967 -23.38 -0.65 17.81
CA ARG A 967 -22.34 0.32 18.17
C ARG A 967 -21.94 0.16 19.63
N LYS A 968 -20.63 0.25 19.90
CA LYS A 968 -20.06 0.17 21.25
C LYS A 968 -19.54 1.53 21.71
N ARG A 969 -19.81 1.88 22.97
CA ARG A 969 -19.23 3.05 23.64
C ARG A 969 -18.44 2.57 24.85
N ASN A 970 -17.15 2.90 24.91
CA ASN A 970 -16.22 2.40 25.94
C ASN A 970 -16.20 0.86 26.09
N GLY A 971 -16.40 0.13 24.98
CA GLY A 971 -16.38 -1.34 24.96
C GLY A 971 -17.73 -2.02 25.20
N GLU A 972 -18.75 -1.28 25.64
CA GLU A 972 -20.09 -1.81 25.91
C GLU A 972 -21.08 -1.51 24.77
N LEU A 973 -22.00 -2.43 24.50
CA LEU A 973 -23.08 -2.22 23.53
C LEU A 973 -23.96 -1.05 23.98
N VAL A 974 -24.26 -0.14 23.06
CA VAL A 974 -25.18 0.94 23.32
C VAL A 974 -26.60 0.42 23.12
N ASN A 975 -27.35 0.21 24.20
CA ASN A 975 -28.77 -0.11 24.14
C ASN A 975 -29.57 1.16 23.77
N ASP A 976 -29.66 1.42 22.46
CA ASP A 976 -30.43 2.54 21.94
C ASP A 976 -31.93 2.24 21.93
N THR A 977 -32.73 3.25 22.28
CA THR A 977 -34.18 3.20 22.11
C THR A 977 -34.54 3.34 20.62
N PRO A 978 -35.74 2.90 20.19
CA PRO A 978 -36.20 3.08 18.81
C PRO A 978 -36.04 4.51 18.29
N GLU A 979 -36.30 5.53 19.11
CA GLU A 979 -36.14 6.93 18.75
C GLU A 979 -34.69 7.30 18.42
N LYS A 980 -33.73 6.79 19.20
CA LYS A 980 -32.30 7.04 18.98
C LYS A 980 -31.79 6.34 17.72
N LEU A 981 -32.31 5.15 17.44
CA LEU A 981 -31.99 4.41 16.21
C LEU A 981 -32.57 5.13 14.99
N ALA A 982 -33.85 5.51 15.04
CA ALA A 982 -34.51 6.25 13.96
C ALA A 982 -33.75 7.54 13.60
N VAL A 983 -33.38 8.34 14.61
CA VAL A 983 -32.57 9.56 14.45
C VAL A 983 -31.18 9.27 13.87
N ALA A 984 -30.56 8.15 14.22
CA ALA A 984 -29.25 7.78 13.70
C ALA A 984 -29.31 7.40 12.22
N TYR A 985 -30.27 6.57 11.82
CA TYR A 985 -30.49 6.18 10.43
C TYR A 985 -30.90 7.36 9.56
N SER A 986 -31.86 8.17 10.01
CA SER A 986 -32.32 9.35 9.26
C SER A 986 -31.18 10.34 9.01
N LYS A 987 -30.31 10.54 10.01
CA LYS A 987 -29.11 11.37 9.87
C LYS A 987 -28.12 10.83 8.84
N VAL A 988 -27.98 9.51 8.74
CA VAL A 988 -27.11 8.88 7.72
C VAL A 988 -27.72 9.06 6.33
N LEU A 989 -29.02 8.81 6.17
CA LEU A 989 -29.74 8.97 4.91
C LEU A 989 -29.72 10.41 4.39
N LEU A 990 -30.13 11.36 5.22
CA LEU A 990 -30.09 12.79 4.88
C LEU A 990 -28.67 13.24 4.58
N GLY A 991 -27.68 12.77 5.36
CA GLY A 991 -26.28 13.06 5.11
C GLY A 991 -25.76 12.56 3.76
N ARG A 992 -26.37 11.50 3.18
CA ARG A 992 -25.96 10.94 1.89
C ARG A 992 -26.23 11.88 0.73
N ILE A 993 -27.30 12.68 0.84
CA ILE A 993 -27.69 13.72 -0.11
C ILE A 993 -27.22 15.13 0.32
N GLY A 994 -26.37 15.21 1.35
CA GLY A 994 -25.79 16.49 1.81
C GLY A 994 -26.69 17.26 2.80
N LEU A 995 -27.83 16.72 3.21
CA LEU A 995 -28.70 17.33 4.22
C LEU A 995 -28.20 17.03 5.64
N ALA A 996 -28.29 18.02 6.52
CA ALA A 996 -27.70 18.04 7.84
C ALA A 996 -28.79 18.07 8.91
N GLN A 997 -29.14 16.89 9.42
CA GLN A 997 -29.99 16.80 10.60
C GLN A 997 -29.26 17.34 11.84
N ARG A 998 -29.93 18.24 12.56
CA ARG A 998 -29.47 18.88 13.79
C ARG A 998 -30.53 18.75 14.89
N THR A 999 -30.16 19.20 16.08
CA THR A 999 -31.02 19.12 17.27
C THR A 999 -31.01 20.47 17.97
N LYS A 1000 -32.19 20.93 18.39
CA LYS A 1000 -32.39 22.10 19.24
C LYS A 1000 -32.94 21.65 20.59
N ARG A 1001 -32.46 22.26 21.68
CA ARG A 1001 -33.04 22.02 23.02
C ARG A 1001 -34.31 22.83 23.17
N THR A 1002 -35.37 22.19 23.63
CA THR A 1002 -36.72 22.75 23.81
C THR A 1002 -37.28 22.37 25.19
N GLY A 1003 -38.39 22.99 25.59
CA GLY A 1003 -39.06 22.76 26.88
C GLY A 1003 -38.46 23.51 28.09
N ASP A 1004 -39.21 23.59 29.18
CA ASP A 1004 -38.80 24.23 30.43
C ASP A 1004 -37.58 23.51 31.04
N GLY A 1005 -36.43 24.17 31.04
CA GLY A 1005 -35.15 23.61 31.50
C GLY A 1005 -34.30 22.92 30.43
N GLY A 1006 -34.69 22.94 29.14
CA GLY A 1006 -33.88 22.48 28.01
C GLY A 1006 -33.57 20.98 27.99
N ARG A 1007 -34.46 20.16 28.57
CA ARG A 1007 -34.33 18.70 28.62
C ARG A 1007 -34.81 18.01 27.34
N ASP A 1008 -35.74 18.61 26.60
CA ASP A 1008 -36.29 18.04 25.39
C ASP A 1008 -35.42 18.36 24.17
N LYS A 1009 -35.41 17.44 23.21
CA LYS A 1009 -34.63 17.53 21.97
C LYS A 1009 -35.57 17.46 20.78
N THR A 1010 -35.64 18.56 20.05
CA THR A 1010 -36.34 18.62 18.76
C THR A 1010 -35.33 18.49 17.63
N TYR A 1011 -35.60 17.64 16.64
CA TYR A 1011 -34.73 17.44 15.48
C TYR A 1011 -35.25 18.20 14.26
N TYR A 1012 -34.36 18.70 13.40
CA TYR A 1012 -34.73 19.44 12.19
C TYR A 1012 -33.60 19.37 11.16
N ILE A 1013 -33.87 19.73 9.91
CA ILE A 1013 -32.88 19.80 8.83
C ILE A 1013 -32.34 21.23 8.75
N ALA A 1014 -31.04 21.40 9.01
CA ALA A 1014 -30.49 22.74 9.24
C ALA A 1014 -30.03 23.48 7.99
N ASN A 1015 -29.79 22.77 6.89
CA ASN A 1015 -29.23 23.33 5.65
C ASN A 1015 -30.14 23.13 4.43
N LEU A 1016 -31.44 22.98 4.67
CA LEU A 1016 -32.42 22.74 3.60
C LEU A 1016 -32.48 23.92 2.63
N LYS A 1017 -32.42 25.16 3.16
CA LYS A 1017 -32.48 26.36 2.34
C LYS A 1017 -31.26 26.51 1.44
N GLU A 1018 -30.08 26.18 1.94
CA GLU A 1018 -28.84 26.16 1.18
C GLU A 1018 -28.88 25.10 0.07
N ALA A 1019 -29.57 23.97 0.29
CA ALA A 1019 -29.77 22.94 -0.75
C ALA A 1019 -30.68 23.45 -1.88
N GLU A 1020 -31.80 24.11 -1.55
CA GLU A 1020 -32.67 24.76 -2.53
C GLU A 1020 -31.91 25.80 -3.36
N ILE A 1021 -31.14 26.66 -2.69
CA ILE A 1021 -30.34 27.71 -3.34
C ILE A 1021 -29.28 27.08 -4.27
N PHE A 1022 -28.57 26.04 -3.81
CA PHE A 1022 -27.60 25.34 -4.64
C PHE A 1022 -28.25 24.78 -5.92
N CYS A 1023 -29.43 24.18 -5.79
CA CYS A 1023 -30.13 23.55 -6.91
C CYS A 1023 -30.77 24.55 -7.85
N SER A 1024 -31.36 25.63 -7.35
CA SER A 1024 -31.90 26.70 -8.20
C SER A 1024 -30.80 27.39 -9.02
N TRP A 1025 -29.60 27.57 -8.44
CA TRP A 1025 -28.44 28.00 -9.22
C TRP A 1025 -28.07 26.96 -10.27
N ARG A 1026 -27.92 25.69 -9.89
CA ARG A 1026 -27.42 24.64 -10.80
C ARG A 1026 -28.35 24.31 -11.97
N LEU A 1027 -29.67 24.33 -11.78
CA LEU A 1027 -30.66 23.75 -12.70
C LEU A 1027 -31.59 24.79 -13.36
N GLU A 1028 -31.43 26.08 -13.08
CA GLU A 1028 -32.25 27.21 -13.60
C GLU A 1028 -33.75 27.22 -13.25
N ASP A 1029 -34.31 26.14 -12.69
CA ASP A 1029 -35.71 26.06 -12.26
C ASP A 1029 -35.91 26.44 -10.77
N GLU A 1030 -37.09 26.98 -10.43
CA GLU A 1030 -37.52 27.12 -9.03
C GLU A 1030 -37.93 25.74 -8.48
N PHE A 1031 -37.17 25.25 -7.49
CA PHE A 1031 -37.47 24.00 -6.78
C PHE A 1031 -38.06 24.30 -5.40
N GLN A 1032 -39.16 23.62 -5.07
CA GLN A 1032 -39.63 23.49 -3.69
C GLN A 1032 -39.21 22.11 -3.17
N LEU A 1033 -38.49 22.11 -2.05
CA LEU A 1033 -37.98 20.89 -1.37
C LEU A 1033 -38.99 20.34 -0.34
N ASP A 1034 -40.23 20.83 -0.36
CA ASP A 1034 -41.24 20.63 0.68
C ASP A 1034 -41.89 19.24 0.64
N GLN A 1035 -41.97 18.61 -0.53
CA GLN A 1035 -42.67 17.33 -0.68
C GLN A 1035 -41.72 16.14 -0.88
N ILE A 1036 -41.73 15.22 0.09
CA ILE A 1036 -41.12 13.91 -0.07
C ILE A 1036 -42.11 13.00 -0.78
N VAL A 1037 -42.00 12.90 -2.10
CA VAL A 1037 -42.83 12.01 -2.91
C VAL A 1037 -42.51 10.54 -2.57
N ALA A 1038 -43.56 9.72 -2.47
CA ALA A 1038 -43.40 8.28 -2.34
C ALA A 1038 -42.70 7.70 -3.56
N TYR A 1039 -41.75 6.79 -3.37
CA TYR A 1039 -41.26 6.00 -4.51
C TYR A 1039 -42.40 5.29 -5.25
N GLU A 1040 -43.40 4.81 -4.51
CA GLU A 1040 -44.55 4.11 -5.08
C GLU A 1040 -45.48 5.00 -5.93
N ASP A 1041 -45.39 6.32 -5.76
CA ASP A 1041 -46.19 7.32 -6.48
C ASP A 1041 -45.46 7.85 -7.73
N LEU A 1042 -44.13 7.74 -7.78
CA LEU A 1042 -43.29 8.01 -8.97
C LEU A 1042 -43.49 6.96 -10.07
N VAL A 1043 -43.77 5.73 -9.65
CA VAL A 1043 -43.84 4.56 -10.53
C VAL A 1043 -45.27 4.42 -11.08
N ASP A 1044 -45.49 4.79 -12.35
CA ASP A 1044 -46.66 4.35 -13.13
C ASP A 1044 -46.82 2.80 -13.11
N LYS A 1045 -47.71 2.33 -12.24
CA LYS A 1045 -48.03 0.91 -12.05
C LYS A 1045 -48.76 0.32 -13.25
N ALA A 1046 -49.60 1.09 -13.93
CA ALA A 1046 -50.42 0.60 -15.03
C ALA A 1046 -49.56 0.20 -16.23
N SER A 1047 -48.64 1.08 -16.65
CA SER A 1047 -47.68 0.77 -17.72
C SER A 1047 -46.80 -0.44 -17.39
N ARG A 1048 -46.41 -0.61 -16.11
CA ARG A 1048 -45.55 -1.73 -15.68
C ARG A 1048 -46.30 -3.06 -15.63
N GLU A 1049 -47.56 -3.07 -15.22
CA GLU A 1049 -48.42 -4.26 -15.30
C GLU A 1049 -48.69 -4.64 -16.76
N ALA A 1050 -48.97 -3.65 -17.62
CA ALA A 1050 -49.13 -3.85 -19.06
C ALA A 1050 -47.85 -4.47 -19.67
N PHE A 1051 -46.67 -3.90 -19.40
CA PHE A 1051 -45.40 -4.45 -19.86
C PHE A 1051 -45.18 -5.90 -19.42
N LYS A 1052 -45.46 -6.23 -18.15
CA LYS A 1052 -45.32 -7.60 -17.61
C LYS A 1052 -46.28 -8.61 -18.29
N SER A 1053 -47.42 -8.15 -18.79
CA SER A 1053 -48.40 -8.98 -19.49
C SER A 1053 -48.04 -9.30 -20.94
N LEU A 1054 -47.11 -8.55 -21.54
CA LEU A 1054 -46.66 -8.75 -22.91
C LEU A 1054 -45.87 -10.06 -23.10
N SER A 1055 -45.81 -10.52 -24.35
CA SER A 1055 -44.90 -11.59 -24.76
C SER A 1055 -43.43 -11.19 -24.55
N ARG A 1056 -42.52 -12.16 -24.47
CA ARG A 1056 -41.08 -11.86 -24.35
C ARG A 1056 -40.54 -11.10 -25.55
N GLU A 1057 -41.06 -11.37 -26.75
CA GLU A 1057 -40.62 -10.73 -27.99
C GLU A 1057 -41.06 -9.25 -27.99
N THR A 1058 -42.33 -8.99 -27.70
CA THR A 1058 -42.87 -7.62 -27.60
C THR A 1058 -42.22 -6.82 -26.47
N GLN A 1059 -41.90 -7.45 -25.32
CA GLN A 1059 -41.12 -6.80 -24.26
C GLN A 1059 -39.73 -6.35 -24.76
N ASP A 1060 -39.06 -7.19 -25.53
CA ASP A 1060 -37.76 -6.87 -26.12
C ASP A 1060 -37.89 -5.73 -27.16
N GLU A 1061 -38.97 -5.67 -27.95
CA GLU A 1061 -39.23 -4.56 -28.88
C GLU A 1061 -39.43 -3.24 -28.15
N VAL A 1062 -40.26 -3.20 -27.10
CA VAL A 1062 -40.47 -2.02 -26.25
C VAL A 1062 -39.16 -1.52 -25.67
N LEU A 1063 -38.32 -2.42 -25.13
CA LEU A 1063 -37.01 -2.04 -24.60
C LEU A 1063 -36.05 -1.53 -25.69
N ASP A 1064 -36.14 -2.04 -26.94
CA ASP A 1064 -35.30 -1.56 -28.04
C ASP A 1064 -35.72 -0.15 -28.44
N PHE A 1065 -37.03 0.09 -28.49
CA PHE A 1065 -37.60 1.40 -28.77
C PHE A 1065 -37.19 2.43 -27.71
N MET A 1066 -37.34 2.09 -26.42
CA MET A 1066 -36.88 2.95 -25.31
C MET A 1066 -35.40 3.31 -25.43
N ALA A 1067 -34.54 2.33 -25.74
CA ALA A 1067 -33.10 2.56 -25.86
C ALA A 1067 -32.73 3.43 -27.08
N GLN A 1068 -33.51 3.36 -28.16
CA GLN A 1068 -33.28 4.12 -29.39
C GLN A 1068 -33.81 5.56 -29.27
N GLU A 1069 -35.06 5.71 -28.85
CA GLU A 1069 -35.77 6.99 -28.82
C GLU A 1069 -35.59 7.76 -27.51
N LYS A 1070 -34.99 7.12 -26.48
CA LYS A 1070 -34.78 7.70 -25.14
C LYS A 1070 -36.06 8.23 -24.51
N CYS A 1071 -37.15 7.49 -24.64
CA CYS A 1071 -38.44 7.77 -23.99
C CYS A 1071 -38.66 6.90 -22.75
N ASP A 1072 -39.68 7.24 -21.95
CA ASP A 1072 -40.12 6.43 -20.81
C ASP A 1072 -40.86 5.15 -21.26
N LEU A 1073 -41.08 4.23 -20.31
CA LEU A 1073 -41.76 2.95 -20.56
C LEU A 1073 -43.19 3.12 -21.09
N GLY A 1074 -43.96 4.05 -20.54
CA GLY A 1074 -45.36 4.27 -20.94
C GLY A 1074 -45.46 4.77 -22.38
N THR A 1075 -44.60 5.70 -22.75
CA THR A 1075 -44.49 6.20 -24.13
C THR A 1075 -44.12 5.08 -25.11
N ALA A 1076 -43.14 4.23 -24.76
CA ALA A 1076 -42.74 3.13 -25.62
C ALA A 1076 -43.84 2.06 -25.78
N LEU A 1077 -44.54 1.71 -24.70
CA LEU A 1077 -45.66 0.76 -24.73
C LEU A 1077 -46.78 1.22 -25.65
N ASN A 1078 -47.20 2.49 -25.52
CA ASN A 1078 -48.28 3.04 -26.34
C ASN A 1078 -47.94 3.01 -27.83
N ILE A 1079 -46.69 3.23 -28.20
CA ILE A 1079 -46.27 3.23 -29.61
C ILE A 1079 -46.20 1.81 -30.17
N VAL A 1080 -45.53 0.90 -29.47
CA VAL A 1080 -45.37 -0.50 -29.93
C VAL A 1080 -46.72 -1.24 -29.97
N GLN A 1081 -47.61 -1.01 -29.00
CA GLN A 1081 -48.96 -1.63 -29.01
C GLN A 1081 -49.86 -1.07 -30.12
N VAL A 1082 -49.76 0.22 -30.45
CA VAL A 1082 -50.53 0.82 -31.56
C VAL A 1082 -50.03 0.28 -32.90
N GLU A 1083 -48.75 -0.05 -33.04
CA GLU A 1083 -48.26 -0.73 -34.25
C GLU A 1083 -48.75 -2.19 -34.34
N GLU A 1084 -48.84 -2.95 -33.24
CA GLU A 1084 -49.42 -4.31 -33.29
C GLU A 1084 -50.93 -4.32 -33.60
N ASP A 1085 -51.70 -3.31 -33.15
CA ASP A 1085 -53.17 -3.23 -33.39
C ASP A 1085 -53.54 -2.71 -34.80
N VAL A 1086 -52.58 -2.14 -35.55
CA VAL A 1086 -52.79 -1.53 -36.88
C VAL A 1086 -52.38 -2.46 -38.04
N TRP A 1087 -51.65 -3.55 -37.76
CA TRP A 1087 -51.27 -4.60 -38.70
C TRP A 1087 -52.16 -5.84 -38.58
#